data_AF-A0A928ASU7-F1
#
_entry.id   AF-A0A928ASU7-F1
#
_cell.length_a   1.000
_cell.length_b   1.000
_cell.length_c   1.000
_cell.angle_alpha   90.00
_cell.angle_beta   90.00
_cell.angle_gamma   90.00
#
_symmetry.space_group_name_H-M   'P 1'
#
loop_
_entity.id
_entity.type
_entity.pdbx_description
1 polymer ?
#
loop_
_entity_poly.entity_id
_entity_poly.type
_entity_poly.pdbx_seq_one_letter_code
_entity_poly.pdbx_strand_id
1 'polypeptide(L)'
;MKKLFYSLFIAAAMVACGDDGGEEVVVVEQSTDIAASSFTLESPEGTTFAWTEGSRLSLFRSNTNERFAYDAAGDVFKKEDKLKMGEPFENAYAVYPYKGTNRVSNGDIKTEVPAAQTYSADGVNFEDAPMVGMSATASDPTMELKNLCGVAVVKLYGSAIVKSVAITGNNGEVLAGTAMAEIGEDGNPTFDIVALQNNTVTLTAEEPVALGATAEEATPFYLLVPPTTFENGFVVTIVDSYGNIRKKNFKVDEENPAASIARNEVAIIAEYELAEKKPLQTILDVQFNEDGTAVDEGIYGLDVTLVGDINPYVYTYKHPKFKANNIARFGHIAHNDGGKKFSYYKVDYSANEEMKATIADGFALEVVYVNTAWSWDWWSVPVSTNAFRLMRKGDLDKNAWNFTFNEGGGWWPGNVTGINATLEKNKYHHTIYMYDADNQCVQVYQDGILLGMREGIAEFNPGAWLTIGGFTEGDGSLFMQWNGEVALVKMYDQAMTADEVATKFNDLKLPDAPAEPASPALSTPLFDIKWNADKTATNAGTQTSLEILSKPNDNTTIIDVEGYGKIANFNNEIHNRTYADGWYRIDYSSDEDFRSKLQNGFSMEMLVVSNFDQGQFWMRPFSTNKWGIMLKDGDRKRWVAFANSADNDWSAYGNSQNNGYEVYVKDQITKDESFSHLVYIWNAEAKEWGTYVDGNFNGGHILHDFNVGTIMNINGMPYTDRLETAHGWNGKVAMVRIYDEVMTQDQVLHRFADLQDEIQKLNTTIQ
;
A
#
# COMPACT_ATOMS: atom_id res chain seq x y z
N MET A 1 -10.88 -88.04 -32.54
CA MET A 1 -10.05 -88.53 -33.67
C MET A 1 -10.06 -87.47 -34.77
N LYS A 2 -8.88 -86.95 -35.15
CA LYS A 2 -8.45 -86.38 -36.46
C LYS A 2 -9.40 -85.40 -37.19
N LYS A 3 -9.01 -84.27 -37.79
CA LYS A 3 -7.76 -83.56 -38.10
C LYS A 3 -8.24 -82.23 -38.71
N LEU A 4 -7.68 -81.08 -38.32
CA LEU A 4 -7.89 -79.81 -39.05
C LEU A 4 -6.86 -79.72 -40.18
N PHE A 5 -7.32 -79.25 -41.35
CA PHE A 5 -6.54 -79.09 -42.58
C PHE A 5 -5.58 -77.89 -42.50
N TYR A 6 -4.32 -78.14 -42.85
CA TYR A 6 -3.33 -77.13 -43.21
C TYR A 6 -3.61 -76.58 -44.61
N SER A 7 -3.52 -75.27 -44.79
CA SER A 7 -3.33 -74.63 -46.10
C SER A 7 -1.99 -73.90 -46.10
N LEU A 8 -1.05 -74.48 -46.84
CA LEU A 8 0.32 -74.04 -47.07
C LEU A 8 0.32 -73.05 -48.25
N PHE A 9 1.02 -71.91 -48.14
CA PHE A 9 1.50 -71.19 -49.33
C PHE A 9 3.02 -71.04 -49.24
N ILE A 10 3.69 -71.69 -50.19
CA ILE A 10 5.12 -71.61 -50.46
C ILE A 10 5.36 -70.47 -51.44
N ALA A 11 6.32 -69.59 -51.15
CA ALA A 11 7.01 -68.80 -52.16
C ALA A 11 8.52 -68.99 -51.96
N ALA A 12 9.13 -69.66 -52.92
CA ALA A 12 10.57 -69.88 -53.00
C ALA A 12 11.22 -68.80 -53.89
N ALA A 13 12.34 -68.26 -53.45
CA ALA A 13 13.35 -67.65 -54.32
C ALA A 13 14.74 -68.12 -53.87
N MET A 14 15.50 -68.66 -54.82
CA MET A 14 16.82 -69.26 -54.68
C MET A 14 17.96 -68.23 -54.77
N VAL A 15 18.97 -68.42 -53.91
CA VAL A 15 20.45 -68.41 -54.16
C VAL A 15 21.10 -67.01 -54.42
N ALA A 16 22.18 -66.58 -53.74
CA ALA A 16 23.43 -67.29 -53.45
C ALA A 16 24.27 -66.78 -52.25
N CYS A 17 24.90 -67.76 -51.59
CA CYS A 17 26.23 -67.81 -50.94
C CYS A 17 26.54 -67.01 -49.66
N GLY A 18 26.72 -67.78 -48.58
CA GLY A 18 27.53 -67.46 -47.40
C GLY A 18 27.13 -68.34 -46.22
N ASP A 19 27.73 -69.53 -46.09
CA ASP A 19 27.58 -70.44 -44.94
C ASP A 19 27.87 -69.71 -43.62
N ASP A 20 26.98 -69.87 -42.63
CA ASP A 20 27.32 -70.45 -41.33
C ASP A 20 26.02 -70.77 -40.56
N GLY A 21 25.92 -72.01 -40.10
CA GLY A 21 24.73 -72.57 -39.47
C GLY A 21 24.40 -71.93 -38.12
N GLY A 22 23.15 -71.51 -37.97
CA GLY A 22 22.48 -71.31 -36.69
C GLY A 22 21.05 -71.79 -36.85
N GLU A 23 20.60 -72.70 -35.99
CA GLU A 23 19.20 -73.12 -35.92
C GLU A 23 18.31 -71.87 -35.74
N GLU A 24 17.48 -71.59 -36.74
CA GLU A 24 16.46 -70.56 -36.65
C GLU A 24 15.34 -71.09 -35.74
N VAL A 25 15.43 -70.77 -34.45
CA VAL A 25 14.33 -70.95 -33.51
C VAL A 25 13.20 -70.02 -33.96
N VAL A 26 12.21 -70.59 -34.65
CA VAL A 26 10.95 -69.89 -34.96
C VAL A 26 10.21 -69.67 -33.63
N VAL A 27 10.40 -68.50 -33.03
CA VAL A 27 9.58 -68.03 -31.90
C VAL A 27 8.25 -67.60 -32.49
N VAL A 28 7.24 -68.46 -32.36
CA VAL A 28 5.84 -68.10 -32.59
C VAL A 28 5.42 -67.19 -31.43
N GLU A 29 5.45 -65.87 -31.62
CA GLU A 29 4.77 -64.95 -30.70
C GLU A 29 3.26 -65.22 -30.80
N GLN A 30 2.70 -65.96 -29.85
CA GLN A 30 1.24 -65.97 -29.66
C GLN A 30 0.83 -64.61 -29.10
N SER A 31 0.14 -63.79 -29.91
CA SER A 31 -0.54 -62.61 -29.37
C SER A 31 -1.67 -63.12 -28.46
N THR A 32 -1.62 -62.71 -27.20
CA THR A 32 -2.65 -62.99 -26.21
C THR A 32 -3.42 -61.69 -26.05
N ASP A 33 -4.55 -61.59 -26.74
CA ASP A 33 -5.50 -60.48 -26.55
C ASP A 33 -6.10 -60.60 -25.14
N ILE A 34 -6.26 -59.48 -24.44
CA ILE A 34 -6.86 -59.45 -23.10
C ILE A 34 -8.31 -58.97 -23.24
N ALA A 35 -9.26 -59.75 -22.71
CA ALA A 35 -10.66 -59.32 -22.65
C ALA A 35 -10.78 -58.04 -21.84
N ALA A 36 -11.47 -57.03 -22.38
CA ALA A 36 -11.71 -55.80 -21.65
C ALA A 36 -12.81 -56.05 -20.60
N SER A 37 -12.43 -56.06 -19.33
CA SER A 37 -13.42 -56.03 -18.23
C SER A 37 -13.85 -54.58 -18.00
N SER A 38 -15.16 -54.31 -18.03
CA SER A 38 -15.70 -53.04 -17.54
C SER A 38 -15.66 -53.03 -16.01
N PHE A 39 -15.32 -51.90 -15.40
CA PHE A 39 -15.49 -51.70 -13.97
C PHE A 39 -16.48 -50.55 -13.72
N THR A 40 -17.15 -50.58 -12.57
CA THR A 40 -18.07 -49.51 -12.17
C THR A 40 -17.44 -48.75 -11.02
N LEU A 41 -17.25 -47.44 -11.19
CA LEU A 41 -17.12 -46.53 -10.07
C LEU A 41 -18.55 -46.25 -9.59
N GLU A 42 -18.84 -46.53 -8.32
CA GLU A 42 -20.17 -46.23 -7.77
C GLU A 42 -20.33 -44.71 -7.65
N SER A 43 -20.82 -44.05 -8.70
CA SER A 43 -21.26 -42.66 -8.59
C SER A 43 -22.66 -42.59 -7.96
N PRO A 44 -23.07 -41.43 -7.42
CA PRO A 44 -24.45 -41.19 -7.01
C PRO A 44 -25.47 -41.42 -8.14
N GLU A 45 -25.03 -41.44 -9.40
CA GLU A 45 -25.83 -41.64 -10.61
C GLU A 45 -25.62 -43.02 -11.27
N GLY A 46 -24.75 -43.88 -10.73
CA GLY A 46 -24.48 -45.22 -11.27
C GLY A 46 -23.67 -45.23 -12.57
N THR A 47 -22.75 -44.27 -12.76
CA THR A 47 -21.97 -44.13 -14.00
C THR A 47 -21.13 -45.38 -14.26
N THR A 48 -21.41 -46.09 -15.35
CA THR A 48 -20.65 -47.28 -15.77
C THR A 48 -19.54 -46.82 -16.71
N PHE A 49 -18.29 -47.21 -16.44
CA PHE A 49 -17.16 -46.89 -17.31
C PHE A 49 -17.15 -47.76 -18.56
N ALA A 50 -16.86 -47.13 -19.70
CA ALA A 50 -16.60 -47.80 -20.96
C ALA A 50 -15.21 -47.41 -21.46
N TRP A 51 -14.42 -48.41 -21.86
CA TRP A 51 -13.14 -48.20 -22.50
C TRP A 51 -13.29 -47.41 -23.80
N THR A 52 -12.38 -46.46 -24.03
CA THR A 52 -12.34 -45.69 -25.28
C THR A 52 -11.22 -46.20 -26.17
N GLU A 53 -11.44 -46.15 -27.50
CA GLU A 53 -10.42 -46.54 -28.49
C GLU A 53 -9.07 -45.87 -28.17
N GLY A 54 -8.02 -46.68 -28.05
CA GLY A 54 -6.69 -46.17 -27.74
C GLY A 54 -6.38 -45.91 -26.26
N SER A 55 -7.29 -46.19 -25.32
CA SER A 55 -6.94 -46.31 -23.89
C SER A 55 -5.83 -47.35 -23.71
N ARG A 56 -4.82 -47.07 -22.88
CA ARG A 56 -3.64 -47.94 -22.75
C ARG A 56 -3.43 -48.44 -21.34
N LEU A 57 -3.00 -49.69 -21.21
CA LEU A 57 -2.55 -50.28 -19.94
C LEU A 57 -1.16 -50.90 -20.07
N SER A 58 -0.51 -51.03 -18.93
CA SER A 58 0.70 -51.83 -18.74
C SER A 58 0.31 -53.26 -18.39
N LEU A 59 0.87 -54.24 -19.10
CA LEU A 59 0.78 -55.65 -18.72
C LEU A 59 2.17 -56.16 -18.31
N PHE A 60 2.24 -56.80 -17.15
CA PHE A 60 3.43 -57.43 -16.60
C PHE A 60 3.20 -58.93 -16.47
N ARG A 61 3.71 -59.69 -17.44
CA ARG A 61 3.89 -61.16 -17.34
C ARG A 61 5.30 -61.55 -16.92
N SER A 62 6.16 -60.54 -16.83
CA SER A 62 7.57 -60.56 -16.43
C SER A 62 7.91 -59.19 -15.86
N ASN A 63 9.17 -58.94 -15.53
CA ASN A 63 9.66 -57.61 -15.16
C ASN A 63 9.63 -56.56 -16.30
N THR A 64 9.09 -56.91 -17.47
CA THR A 64 8.90 -56.02 -18.62
C THR A 64 7.51 -55.40 -18.61
N ASN A 65 7.45 -54.07 -18.77
CA ASN A 65 6.21 -53.30 -18.89
C ASN A 65 5.73 -53.31 -20.36
N GLU A 66 4.91 -54.31 -20.72
CA GLU A 66 4.35 -54.42 -22.07
C GLU A 66 3.15 -53.45 -22.21
N ARG A 67 3.11 -52.69 -23.30
CA ARG A 67 2.05 -51.74 -23.62
C ARG A 67 0.94 -52.38 -24.43
N PHE A 68 -0.29 -52.24 -23.94
CA PHE A 68 -1.50 -52.69 -24.62
C PHE A 68 -2.43 -51.51 -24.85
N ALA A 69 -3.12 -51.49 -25.99
CA ALA A 69 -4.12 -50.50 -26.35
C ALA A 69 -5.49 -51.17 -26.54
N TYR A 70 -6.55 -50.52 -26.08
CA TYR A 70 -7.92 -50.98 -26.28
C TYR A 70 -8.31 -50.83 -27.76
N ASP A 71 -8.82 -51.93 -28.32
CA ASP A 71 -9.43 -52.02 -29.64
C ASP A 71 -10.94 -52.25 -29.48
N ALA A 72 -11.71 -51.19 -29.73
CA ALA A 72 -13.16 -51.18 -29.58
C ALA A 72 -13.86 -52.14 -30.55
N ALA A 73 -13.26 -52.49 -31.69
CA ALA A 73 -13.86 -53.41 -32.65
C ALA A 73 -13.85 -54.86 -32.15
N GLY A 74 -12.84 -55.21 -31.34
CA GLY A 74 -12.70 -56.53 -30.74
C GLY A 74 -13.14 -56.62 -29.29
N ASP A 75 -13.40 -55.49 -28.64
CA ASP A 75 -13.61 -55.36 -27.19
C ASP A 75 -12.47 -56.01 -26.37
N VAL A 76 -11.25 -55.78 -26.81
CA VAL A 76 -10.03 -56.38 -26.26
C VAL A 76 -8.90 -55.38 -26.22
N PHE A 77 -7.97 -55.59 -25.29
CA PHE A 77 -6.67 -54.95 -25.30
C PHE A 77 -5.69 -55.75 -26.15
N LYS A 78 -5.05 -55.07 -27.10
CA LYS A 78 -4.04 -55.64 -28.01
C LYS A 78 -2.67 -55.08 -27.71
N LYS A 79 -1.66 -55.96 -27.78
CA LYS A 79 -0.26 -55.57 -27.59
C LYS A 79 0.14 -54.56 -28.68
N GLU A 80 0.68 -53.42 -28.27
CA GLU A 80 1.11 -52.35 -29.17
C GLU A 80 2.63 -52.38 -29.43
N ASP A 81 3.41 -52.85 -28.45
CA ASP A 81 4.87 -52.90 -28.55
C ASP A 81 5.43 -54.24 -29.07
N LYS A 82 6.72 -54.23 -29.40
CA LYS A 82 7.49 -55.41 -29.81
C LYS A 82 8.50 -55.82 -28.74
N LEU A 83 8.21 -55.54 -27.47
CA LEU A 83 9.12 -55.88 -26.37
C LEU A 83 9.15 -57.40 -26.18
N LYS A 84 10.36 -57.93 -26.00
CA LYS A 84 10.57 -59.34 -25.64
C LYS A 84 10.23 -59.55 -24.17
N MET A 85 9.55 -60.65 -23.87
CA MET A 85 9.23 -61.04 -22.49
C MET A 85 10.54 -61.34 -21.72
N GLY A 86 10.62 -60.85 -20.49
CA GLY A 86 11.69 -61.18 -19.55
C GLY A 86 11.43 -62.51 -18.83
N GLU A 87 12.04 -62.68 -17.66
CA GLU A 87 11.76 -63.83 -16.77
C GLU A 87 10.28 -63.84 -16.35
N PRO A 88 9.55 -64.94 -16.58
CA PRO A 88 8.12 -64.99 -16.37
C PRO A 88 7.76 -64.92 -14.88
N PHE A 89 6.71 -64.17 -14.58
CA PHE A 89 6.04 -64.20 -13.28
C PHE A 89 5.09 -65.39 -13.18
N GLU A 90 4.64 -65.69 -11.96
CA GLU A 90 3.59 -66.68 -11.73
C GLU A 90 2.22 -66.16 -12.19
N ASN A 91 1.90 -64.91 -11.85
CA ASN A 91 0.69 -64.20 -12.23
C ASN A 91 1.00 -63.09 -13.26
N ALA A 92 0.03 -62.76 -14.11
CA ALA A 92 0.10 -61.51 -14.87
C ALA A 92 -0.52 -60.37 -14.06
N TYR A 93 0.05 -59.18 -14.17
CA TYR A 93 -0.48 -57.97 -13.54
C TYR A 93 -0.77 -56.92 -14.59
N ALA A 94 -1.94 -56.30 -14.52
CA ALA A 94 -2.27 -55.13 -15.34
C ALA A 94 -2.26 -53.87 -14.47
N VAL A 95 -1.76 -52.77 -15.05
CA VAL A 95 -1.78 -51.44 -14.43
C VAL A 95 -2.30 -50.45 -15.46
N TYR A 96 -3.38 -49.77 -15.13
CA TYR A 96 -3.92 -48.70 -15.93
C TYR A 96 -3.80 -47.38 -15.16
N PRO A 97 -3.61 -46.22 -15.83
CA PRO A 97 -3.22 -46.11 -17.24
C PRO A 97 -1.79 -46.62 -17.48
N TYR A 98 -1.45 -46.88 -18.74
CA TYR A 98 -0.08 -47.17 -19.12
C TYR A 98 0.81 -45.96 -18.81
N LYS A 99 1.81 -46.17 -17.96
CA LYS A 99 2.93 -45.23 -17.81
C LYS A 99 4.24 -45.99 -17.93
N GLY A 100 5.22 -45.37 -18.59
CA GLY A 100 6.57 -45.92 -18.70
C GLY A 100 7.28 -46.06 -17.35
N THR A 101 6.73 -45.48 -16.29
CA THR A 101 7.20 -45.55 -14.89
C THR A 101 6.56 -46.69 -14.09
N ASN A 102 5.48 -47.31 -14.57
CA ASN A 102 4.84 -48.45 -13.89
C ASN A 102 5.83 -49.62 -13.75
N ARG A 103 5.86 -50.29 -12.59
CA ARG A 103 6.74 -51.44 -12.34
C ARG A 103 6.01 -52.49 -11.51
N VAL A 104 6.41 -53.74 -11.66
CA VAL A 104 5.99 -54.83 -10.77
C VAL A 104 7.23 -55.57 -10.28
N SER A 105 7.29 -55.83 -8.97
CA SER A 105 8.38 -56.59 -8.34
C SER A 105 7.82 -57.41 -7.18
N ASN A 106 7.95 -58.73 -7.23
CA ASN A 106 7.45 -59.66 -6.19
C ASN A 106 5.96 -59.48 -5.84
N GLY A 107 5.11 -59.12 -6.82
CA GLY A 107 3.69 -58.86 -6.60
C GLY A 107 3.35 -57.43 -6.18
N ASP A 108 4.35 -56.62 -5.79
CA ASP A 108 4.16 -55.20 -5.52
C ASP A 108 4.06 -54.41 -6.82
N ILE A 109 2.99 -53.64 -6.97
CA ILE A 109 2.67 -52.85 -8.15
C ILE A 109 2.94 -51.38 -7.86
N LYS A 110 3.90 -50.81 -8.58
CA LYS A 110 4.21 -49.38 -8.56
C LYS A 110 3.42 -48.64 -9.63
N THR A 111 2.67 -47.62 -9.22
CA THR A 111 1.93 -46.70 -10.10
C THR A 111 1.96 -45.27 -9.52
N GLU A 112 1.11 -44.36 -9.99
CA GLU A 112 0.99 -43.00 -9.46
C GLU A 112 -0.45 -42.50 -9.47
N VAL A 113 -0.78 -41.68 -8.48
CA VAL A 113 -1.96 -40.80 -8.49
C VAL A 113 -1.50 -39.42 -8.94
N PRO A 114 -2.01 -38.89 -10.06
CA PRO A 114 -1.57 -37.61 -10.58
C PRO A 114 -2.07 -36.45 -9.71
N ALA A 115 -1.17 -35.54 -9.36
CA ALA A 115 -1.52 -34.29 -8.66
C ALA A 115 -2.21 -33.26 -9.58
N ALA A 116 -1.91 -33.31 -10.88
CA ALA A 116 -2.57 -32.52 -11.91
C ALA A 116 -3.47 -33.45 -12.74
N GLN A 117 -4.76 -33.18 -12.72
CA GLN A 117 -5.81 -33.96 -13.37
C GLN A 117 -6.54 -33.08 -14.38
N THR A 118 -7.20 -33.71 -15.34
CA THR A 118 -7.96 -32.99 -16.38
C THR A 118 -9.46 -33.07 -16.09
N TYR A 119 -10.13 -31.93 -16.13
CA TYR A 119 -11.58 -31.86 -15.98
C TYR A 119 -12.30 -32.60 -17.12
N SER A 120 -13.35 -33.32 -16.77
CA SER A 120 -14.32 -33.89 -17.70
C SER A 120 -15.74 -33.60 -17.19
N ALA A 121 -16.64 -33.22 -18.10
CA ALA A 121 -18.04 -32.97 -17.75
C ALA A 121 -18.78 -34.26 -17.36
N ASP A 122 -18.31 -35.40 -17.86
CA ASP A 122 -18.98 -36.70 -17.72
C ASP A 122 -18.47 -37.52 -16.50
N GLY A 123 -17.60 -36.94 -15.67
CA GLY A 123 -17.04 -37.62 -14.49
C GLY A 123 -15.54 -37.41 -14.28
N VAL A 124 -14.88 -38.44 -13.75
CA VAL A 124 -13.41 -38.48 -13.63
C VAL A 124 -12.81 -38.70 -15.02
N ASN A 125 -11.74 -37.98 -15.36
CA ASN A 125 -10.92 -38.33 -16.51
C ASN A 125 -10.23 -39.68 -16.25
N PHE A 126 -10.58 -40.69 -17.03
CA PHE A 126 -10.10 -42.05 -16.79
C PHE A 126 -8.60 -42.19 -16.96
N GLU A 127 -7.95 -41.40 -17.80
CA GLU A 127 -6.47 -41.43 -17.91
C GLU A 127 -5.77 -40.95 -16.63
N ASP A 128 -6.51 -40.44 -15.64
CA ASP A 128 -6.01 -40.07 -14.32
C ASP A 128 -6.29 -41.14 -13.24
N ALA A 129 -7.13 -42.15 -13.51
CA ALA A 129 -7.61 -43.15 -12.53
C ALA A 129 -6.74 -44.42 -12.50
N PRO A 130 -5.88 -44.62 -11.48
CA PRO A 130 -5.02 -45.78 -11.42
C PRO A 130 -5.82 -47.02 -11.01
N MET A 131 -5.65 -48.08 -11.78
CA MET A 131 -6.27 -49.37 -11.55
C MET A 131 -5.27 -50.51 -11.68
N VAL A 132 -5.50 -51.58 -10.94
CA VAL A 132 -4.66 -52.77 -10.96
C VAL A 132 -5.48 -54.04 -11.08
N GLY A 133 -4.92 -55.05 -11.72
CA GLY A 133 -5.52 -56.37 -11.84
C GLY A 133 -4.45 -57.45 -11.76
N MET A 134 -4.86 -58.64 -11.35
CA MET A 134 -4.01 -59.83 -11.28
C MET A 134 -4.76 -61.01 -11.88
N SER A 135 -4.10 -61.75 -12.76
CA SER A 135 -4.65 -63.01 -13.28
C SER A 135 -4.30 -64.20 -12.39
N ALA A 136 -5.02 -65.31 -12.58
CA ALA A 136 -4.68 -66.57 -11.93
C ALA A 136 -3.30 -67.13 -12.37
N THR A 137 -2.89 -66.89 -13.63
CA THR A 137 -1.59 -67.32 -14.17
C THR A 137 -1.05 -66.35 -15.22
N ALA A 138 0.27 -66.25 -15.38
CA ALA A 138 0.86 -65.37 -16.38
C ALA A 138 0.56 -65.78 -17.85
N SER A 139 0.23 -67.05 -18.09
CA SER A 139 -0.11 -67.58 -19.43
C SER A 139 -1.57 -67.37 -19.83
N ASP A 140 -2.45 -67.10 -18.87
CA ASP A 140 -3.85 -66.71 -19.09
C ASP A 140 -4.11 -65.37 -18.38
N PRO A 141 -3.88 -64.22 -19.07
CA PRO A 141 -3.95 -62.89 -18.46
C PRO A 141 -5.38 -62.39 -18.25
N THR A 142 -6.37 -63.28 -18.12
CA THR A 142 -7.75 -62.90 -17.79
C THR A 142 -7.80 -62.34 -16.36
N MET A 143 -8.25 -61.09 -16.20
CA MET A 143 -8.32 -60.40 -14.91
C MET A 143 -9.36 -59.29 -14.87
N GLU A 144 -9.77 -58.92 -13.66
CA GLU A 144 -10.58 -57.73 -13.38
C GLU A 144 -9.65 -56.59 -12.93
N LEU A 145 -9.82 -55.41 -13.51
CA LEU A 145 -9.15 -54.19 -13.05
C LEU A 145 -9.94 -53.54 -11.91
N LYS A 146 -9.25 -53.27 -10.81
CA LYS A 146 -9.81 -52.64 -9.62
C LYS A 146 -9.20 -51.26 -9.43
N ASN A 147 -10.06 -50.26 -9.28
CA ASN A 147 -9.67 -48.89 -8.97
C ASN A 147 -9.06 -48.80 -7.56
N LEU A 148 -8.04 -47.95 -7.45
CA LEU A 148 -7.25 -47.75 -6.23
C LEU A 148 -7.73 -46.54 -5.40
N CYS A 149 -8.48 -45.64 -6.01
CA CYS A 149 -8.81 -44.33 -5.44
C CYS A 149 -10.30 -44.20 -5.07
N GLY A 150 -10.65 -43.10 -4.42
CA GLY A 150 -12.02 -42.58 -4.38
C GLY A 150 -12.13 -41.27 -5.15
N VAL A 151 -13.32 -40.69 -5.17
CA VAL A 151 -13.61 -39.44 -5.88
C VAL A 151 -14.18 -38.42 -4.91
N ALA A 152 -13.46 -37.32 -4.73
CA ALA A 152 -13.95 -36.13 -4.07
C ALA A 152 -14.71 -35.26 -5.07
N VAL A 153 -15.96 -34.91 -4.78
CA VAL A 153 -16.78 -34.06 -5.65
C VAL A 153 -16.96 -32.70 -5.01
N VAL A 154 -16.57 -31.65 -5.73
CA VAL A 154 -16.89 -30.26 -5.42
C VAL A 154 -17.97 -29.81 -6.39
N LYS A 155 -19.15 -29.45 -5.88
CA LYS A 155 -20.26 -28.91 -6.66
C LYS A 155 -20.28 -27.39 -6.59
N LEU A 156 -20.19 -26.73 -7.74
CA LEU A 156 -20.21 -25.27 -7.84
C LEU A 156 -21.38 -24.83 -8.71
N TYR A 157 -22.06 -23.77 -8.28
CA TYR A 157 -23.13 -23.11 -9.05
C TYR A 157 -22.97 -21.59 -8.98
N GLY A 158 -23.68 -20.83 -9.81
CA GLY A 158 -23.63 -19.37 -9.86
C GLY A 158 -23.18 -18.85 -11.22
N SER A 159 -22.69 -17.60 -11.26
CA SER A 159 -22.37 -16.90 -12.51
C SER A 159 -20.91 -17.02 -12.96
N ALA A 160 -20.04 -17.66 -12.17
CA ALA A 160 -18.62 -17.77 -12.51
C ALA A 160 -18.34 -18.72 -13.68
N ILE A 161 -17.18 -18.51 -14.32
CA ILE A 161 -16.60 -19.42 -15.32
C ILE A 161 -15.27 -19.92 -14.75
N VAL A 162 -15.15 -21.22 -14.53
CA VAL A 162 -14.05 -21.85 -13.76
C VAL A 162 -13.01 -22.48 -14.69
N LYS A 163 -11.73 -22.18 -14.45
CA LYS A 163 -10.60 -22.79 -15.17
C LYS A 163 -10.01 -23.99 -14.44
N SER A 164 -9.91 -23.94 -13.12
CA SER A 164 -9.43 -25.08 -12.32
C SER A 164 -9.99 -25.09 -10.91
N VAL A 165 -10.10 -26.29 -10.34
CA VAL A 165 -10.47 -26.53 -8.93
C VAL A 165 -9.39 -27.39 -8.30
N ALA A 166 -8.91 -27.02 -7.13
CA ALA A 166 -7.95 -27.80 -6.36
C ALA A 166 -8.44 -28.04 -4.94
N ILE A 167 -8.08 -29.19 -4.37
CA ILE A 167 -8.30 -29.52 -2.96
C ILE A 167 -6.95 -29.68 -2.28
N THR A 168 -6.77 -29.04 -1.13
CA THR A 168 -5.60 -29.18 -0.25
C THR A 168 -6.05 -29.58 1.15
N GLY A 169 -5.47 -30.64 1.71
CA GLY A 169 -5.76 -31.07 3.09
C GLY A 169 -5.16 -30.15 4.16
N ASN A 170 -5.92 -29.87 5.23
CA ASN A 170 -5.48 -28.97 6.31
C ASN A 170 -4.55 -29.65 7.33
N ASN A 171 -4.42 -30.98 7.31
CA ASN A 171 -3.52 -31.75 8.18
C ASN A 171 -2.29 -32.30 7.43
N GLY A 172 -2.07 -31.85 6.19
CA GLY A 172 -0.99 -32.39 5.34
C GLY A 172 -1.30 -33.79 4.79
N GLU A 173 -2.58 -34.14 4.67
CA GLU A 173 -3.05 -35.37 4.03
C GLU A 173 -2.43 -35.53 2.64
N VAL A 174 -1.94 -36.73 2.32
CA VAL A 174 -1.31 -37.01 1.03
C VAL A 174 -2.38 -37.36 0.01
N LEU A 175 -2.58 -36.50 -0.98
CA LEU A 175 -3.65 -36.61 -1.98
C LEU A 175 -3.15 -37.08 -3.35
N ALA A 176 -1.84 -37.07 -3.59
CA ALA A 176 -1.25 -37.55 -4.83
C ALA A 176 0.21 -37.95 -4.64
N GLY A 177 0.75 -38.72 -5.59
CA GLY A 177 2.15 -39.14 -5.60
C GLY A 177 2.35 -40.53 -6.19
N THR A 178 3.56 -41.05 -6.00
CA THR A 178 3.91 -42.43 -6.36
C THR A 178 3.27 -43.40 -5.37
N ALA A 179 2.52 -44.36 -5.90
CA ALA A 179 1.78 -45.33 -5.14
C ALA A 179 2.36 -46.74 -5.26
N MET A 180 2.19 -47.53 -4.20
CA MET A 180 2.43 -48.97 -4.18
C MET A 180 1.11 -49.68 -3.86
N ALA A 181 0.76 -50.67 -4.66
CA ALA A 181 -0.41 -51.50 -4.47
C ALA A 181 -0.02 -52.97 -4.43
N GLU A 182 -0.73 -53.75 -3.62
CA GLU A 182 -0.63 -55.20 -3.55
C GLU A 182 -2.05 -55.77 -3.66
N ILE A 183 -2.23 -56.83 -4.46
CA ILE A 183 -3.55 -57.47 -4.61
C ILE A 183 -3.62 -58.64 -3.62
N GLY A 184 -4.49 -58.52 -2.62
CA GLY A 184 -4.68 -59.55 -1.59
C GLY A 184 -5.31 -60.83 -2.11
N GLU A 185 -5.34 -61.88 -1.27
CA GLU A 185 -5.94 -63.19 -1.61
C GLU A 185 -7.45 -63.11 -1.90
N ASP A 186 -8.15 -62.11 -1.34
CA ASP A 186 -9.56 -61.81 -1.64
C ASP A 186 -9.75 -61.05 -2.98
N GLY A 187 -8.63 -60.81 -3.67
CA GLY A 187 -8.54 -60.07 -4.92
C GLY A 187 -8.62 -58.57 -4.74
N ASN A 188 -8.74 -58.00 -3.52
CA ASN A 188 -8.83 -56.56 -3.33
C ASN A 188 -7.44 -55.92 -3.14
N PRO A 189 -7.18 -54.76 -3.75
CA PRO A 189 -5.90 -54.10 -3.59
C PRO A 189 -5.80 -53.38 -2.24
N THR A 190 -4.65 -53.52 -1.58
CA THR A 190 -4.13 -52.54 -0.62
C THR A 190 -3.34 -51.47 -1.38
N PHE A 191 -3.25 -50.26 -0.82
CA PHE A 191 -2.80 -49.10 -1.57
C PHE A 191 -2.28 -47.99 -0.65
N ASP A 192 -1.02 -47.57 -0.87
CA ASP A 192 -0.39 -46.48 -0.13
C ASP A 192 0.43 -45.56 -1.06
N ILE A 193 0.46 -44.25 -0.75
CA ILE A 193 1.37 -43.30 -1.41
C ILE A 193 2.72 -43.28 -0.69
N VAL A 194 3.78 -43.73 -1.37
CA VAL A 194 5.09 -43.98 -0.76
C VAL A 194 6.17 -42.96 -1.11
N ALA A 195 5.99 -42.16 -2.16
CA ALA A 195 6.98 -41.16 -2.60
C ALA A 195 6.34 -40.03 -3.43
N LEU A 196 7.07 -38.93 -3.62
CA LEU A 196 6.60 -37.74 -4.34
C LEU A 196 5.23 -37.25 -3.84
N GLN A 197 5.06 -37.28 -2.52
CA GLN A 197 3.80 -36.96 -1.86
C GLN A 197 3.42 -35.50 -2.11
N ASN A 198 2.19 -35.28 -2.54
CA ASN A 198 1.59 -33.98 -2.69
C ASN A 198 0.30 -33.93 -1.86
N ASN A 199 0.12 -32.85 -1.10
CA ASN A 199 -1.07 -32.63 -0.29
C ASN A 199 -2.19 -31.91 -1.06
N THR A 200 -1.97 -31.66 -2.34
CA THR A 200 -2.90 -30.94 -3.23
C THR A 200 -3.12 -31.73 -4.50
N VAL A 201 -4.38 -31.85 -4.91
CA VAL A 201 -4.80 -32.30 -6.24
C VAL A 201 -5.49 -31.15 -6.94
N THR A 202 -5.16 -30.91 -8.21
CA THR A 202 -5.71 -29.85 -9.05
C THR A 202 -6.35 -30.45 -10.29
N LEU A 203 -7.62 -30.14 -10.53
CA LEU A 203 -8.38 -30.47 -11.72
C LEU A 203 -8.45 -29.24 -12.63
N THR A 204 -7.88 -29.34 -13.84
CA THR A 204 -7.81 -28.22 -14.80
C THR A 204 -8.68 -28.50 -16.00
N ALA A 205 -9.51 -27.54 -16.40
CA ALA A 205 -10.29 -27.61 -17.61
C ALA A 205 -9.50 -27.08 -18.81
N GLU A 206 -9.53 -27.81 -19.93
CA GLU A 206 -8.87 -27.39 -21.16
C GLU A 206 -9.49 -26.08 -21.68
N GLU A 207 -10.82 -26.00 -21.67
CA GLU A 207 -11.61 -24.78 -21.84
C GLU A 207 -12.32 -24.41 -20.52
N PRO A 208 -12.39 -23.12 -20.13
CA PRO A 208 -13.11 -22.70 -18.92
C PRO A 208 -14.58 -23.16 -18.92
N VAL A 209 -15.06 -23.56 -17.75
CA VAL A 209 -16.38 -24.18 -17.55
C VAL A 209 -17.34 -23.16 -16.94
N ALA A 210 -18.42 -22.83 -17.65
CA ALA A 210 -19.51 -22.04 -17.09
C ALA A 210 -20.31 -22.90 -16.10
N LEU A 211 -20.59 -22.34 -14.92
CA LEU A 211 -21.36 -23.03 -13.89
C LEU A 211 -22.87 -23.02 -14.20
N GLY A 212 -23.60 -24.01 -13.69
CA GLY A 212 -25.05 -23.98 -13.61
C GLY A 212 -25.52 -22.87 -12.67
N ALA A 213 -26.69 -22.28 -12.92
CA ALA A 213 -27.09 -21.05 -12.25
C ALA A 213 -27.55 -21.24 -10.79
N THR A 214 -28.08 -22.42 -10.46
CA THR A 214 -28.63 -22.74 -9.14
C THR A 214 -28.04 -24.02 -8.56
N ALA A 215 -28.28 -24.29 -7.28
CA ALA A 215 -27.81 -25.50 -6.61
C ALA A 215 -28.32 -26.79 -7.28
N GLU A 216 -29.54 -26.78 -7.83
CA GLU A 216 -30.10 -27.92 -8.56
C GLU A 216 -29.37 -28.21 -9.88
N GLU A 217 -28.74 -27.18 -10.46
CA GLU A 217 -27.95 -27.26 -11.70
C GLU A 217 -26.44 -27.27 -11.41
N ALA A 218 -26.03 -27.49 -10.16
CA ALA A 218 -24.64 -27.36 -9.75
C ALA A 218 -23.71 -28.24 -10.59
N THR A 219 -22.66 -27.61 -11.12
CA THR A 219 -21.65 -28.25 -11.95
C THR A 219 -20.67 -29.03 -11.06
N PRO A 220 -20.56 -30.36 -11.25
CA PRO A 220 -19.66 -31.18 -10.46
C PRO A 220 -18.23 -31.13 -11.00
N PHE A 221 -17.26 -31.09 -10.08
CA PHE A 221 -15.84 -31.25 -10.34
C PHE A 221 -15.37 -32.52 -9.61
N TYR A 222 -14.97 -33.54 -10.37
CA TYR A 222 -14.60 -34.87 -9.86
C TYR A 222 -13.08 -34.97 -9.71
N LEU A 223 -12.59 -34.92 -8.48
CA LEU A 223 -11.16 -35.01 -8.16
C LEU A 223 -10.85 -36.40 -7.62
N LEU A 224 -9.92 -37.09 -8.27
CA LEU A 224 -9.50 -38.41 -7.84
C LEU A 224 -8.46 -38.29 -6.72
N VAL A 225 -8.69 -39.02 -5.61
CA VAL A 225 -7.80 -39.00 -4.44
C VAL A 225 -7.59 -40.41 -3.88
N PRO A 226 -6.44 -40.72 -3.25
CA PRO A 226 -6.30 -41.92 -2.44
C PRO A 226 -7.36 -41.95 -1.32
N PRO A 227 -7.71 -43.12 -0.78
CA PRO A 227 -8.56 -43.20 0.39
C PRO A 227 -8.03 -42.28 1.51
N THR A 228 -8.83 -41.29 1.91
CA THR A 228 -8.38 -40.19 2.76
C THR A 228 -9.51 -39.73 3.67
N THR A 229 -9.16 -39.39 4.91
CA THR A 229 -10.03 -38.66 5.84
C THR A 229 -9.43 -37.29 6.11
N PHE A 230 -10.18 -36.23 5.84
CA PHE A 230 -9.77 -34.85 6.11
C PHE A 230 -10.04 -34.49 7.57
N GLU A 231 -9.16 -34.94 8.48
CA GLU A 231 -9.36 -34.85 9.94
C GLU A 231 -9.50 -33.41 10.45
N ASN A 232 -8.79 -32.46 9.83
CA ASN A 232 -8.87 -31.02 10.13
C ASN A 232 -9.55 -30.22 9.01
N GLY A 233 -10.24 -30.91 8.10
CA GLY A 233 -10.88 -30.31 6.95
C GLY A 233 -9.92 -30.05 5.78
N PHE A 234 -10.32 -29.20 4.85
CA PHE A 234 -9.61 -28.97 3.60
C PHE A 234 -9.88 -27.57 3.04
N VAL A 235 -9.05 -27.13 2.11
CA VAL A 235 -9.24 -25.90 1.34
C VAL A 235 -9.57 -26.24 -0.10
N VAL A 236 -10.65 -25.67 -0.62
CA VAL A 236 -10.94 -25.64 -2.06
C VAL A 236 -10.35 -24.36 -2.63
N THR A 237 -9.46 -24.48 -3.62
CA THR A 237 -8.93 -23.35 -4.39
C THR A 237 -9.51 -23.36 -5.79
N ILE A 238 -10.12 -22.26 -6.21
CA ILE A 238 -10.71 -22.08 -7.54
C ILE A 238 -9.89 -21.03 -8.28
N VAL A 239 -9.60 -21.31 -9.54
CA VAL A 239 -9.11 -20.32 -10.50
C VAL A 239 -10.20 -20.13 -11.54
N ASP A 240 -10.67 -18.90 -11.73
CA ASP A 240 -11.67 -18.57 -12.73
C ASP A 240 -11.06 -18.30 -14.12
N SER A 241 -11.91 -18.00 -15.11
CA SER A 241 -11.49 -17.72 -16.49
C SER A 241 -10.66 -16.43 -16.66
N TYR A 242 -10.69 -15.53 -15.68
CA TYR A 242 -9.91 -14.30 -15.65
C TYR A 242 -8.60 -14.47 -14.88
N GLY A 243 -8.35 -15.64 -14.29
CA GLY A 243 -7.18 -15.92 -13.47
C GLY A 243 -7.32 -15.52 -12.01
N ASN A 244 -8.50 -15.10 -11.56
CA ASN A 244 -8.72 -14.79 -10.16
C ASN A 244 -8.67 -16.08 -9.33
N ILE A 245 -7.99 -16.01 -8.19
CA ILE A 245 -7.86 -17.13 -7.25
C ILE A 245 -8.79 -16.89 -6.06
N ARG A 246 -9.67 -17.85 -5.80
CA ARG A 246 -10.52 -17.89 -4.61
C ARG A 246 -10.22 -19.13 -3.79
N LYS A 247 -10.19 -18.99 -2.47
CA LYS A 247 -9.99 -20.11 -1.54
C LYS A 247 -11.19 -20.17 -0.61
N LYS A 248 -11.69 -21.37 -0.34
CA LYS A 248 -12.72 -21.59 0.67
C LYS A 248 -12.23 -22.68 1.62
N ASN A 249 -12.12 -22.34 2.90
CA ASN A 249 -11.65 -23.25 3.93
C ASN A 249 -12.84 -23.95 4.59
N PHE A 250 -12.88 -25.28 4.46
CA PHE A 250 -13.85 -26.14 5.12
C PHE A 250 -13.19 -26.74 6.35
N LYS A 251 -13.53 -26.22 7.54
CA LYS A 251 -13.03 -26.73 8.82
C LYS A 251 -13.97 -27.82 9.34
N VAL A 252 -13.44 -28.71 10.17
CA VAL A 252 -14.28 -29.72 10.84
C VAL A 252 -14.96 -29.08 12.05
N ASP A 253 -16.29 -29.14 12.07
CA ASP A 253 -17.15 -28.66 13.16
C ASP A 253 -18.45 -29.48 13.25
N GLU A 254 -19.42 -29.06 14.07
CA GLU A 254 -20.70 -29.76 14.25
C GLU A 254 -21.56 -29.77 12.97
N GLU A 255 -21.39 -28.80 12.08
CA GLU A 255 -22.16 -28.66 10.83
C GLU A 255 -21.44 -29.32 9.65
N ASN A 256 -20.11 -29.41 9.71
CA ASN A 256 -19.23 -29.98 8.69
C ASN A 256 -18.36 -31.09 9.30
N PRO A 257 -18.87 -32.34 9.43
CA PRO A 257 -18.05 -33.44 9.92
C PRO A 257 -16.89 -33.74 8.95
N ALA A 258 -15.83 -34.37 9.47
CA ALA A 258 -14.67 -34.76 8.67
C ALA A 258 -15.10 -35.58 7.45
N ALA A 259 -14.75 -35.08 6.26
CA ALA A 259 -15.02 -35.78 5.01
C ALA A 259 -14.08 -36.98 4.89
N SER A 260 -14.65 -38.17 4.75
CA SER A 260 -13.93 -39.43 4.53
C SER A 260 -14.28 -39.94 3.14
N ILE A 261 -13.26 -40.35 2.39
CA ILE A 261 -13.39 -40.90 1.05
C ILE A 261 -12.71 -42.26 1.06
N ALA A 262 -13.48 -43.32 0.86
CA ALA A 262 -12.99 -44.68 0.71
C ALA A 262 -12.65 -45.02 -0.74
N ARG A 263 -11.97 -46.15 -0.94
CA ARG A 263 -11.74 -46.73 -2.28
C ARG A 263 -13.09 -47.01 -2.95
N ASN A 264 -13.21 -46.67 -4.22
CA ASN A 264 -14.44 -46.79 -5.03
C ASN A 264 -15.63 -45.95 -4.54
N GLU A 265 -15.45 -45.08 -3.55
CA GLU A 265 -16.49 -44.15 -3.10
C GLU A 265 -16.46 -42.87 -3.93
N VAL A 266 -17.63 -42.30 -4.19
CA VAL A 266 -17.80 -40.94 -4.69
C VAL A 266 -18.48 -40.12 -3.61
N ALA A 267 -17.73 -39.20 -3.00
CA ALA A 267 -18.21 -38.37 -1.89
C ALA A 267 -18.32 -36.90 -2.34
N ILE A 268 -19.50 -36.31 -2.17
CA ILE A 268 -19.65 -34.85 -2.29
C ILE A 268 -19.07 -34.23 -1.03
N ILE A 269 -17.95 -33.53 -1.17
CA ILE A 269 -17.22 -32.96 -0.03
C ILE A 269 -17.55 -31.48 0.15
N ALA A 270 -17.98 -30.79 -0.91
CA ALA A 270 -18.35 -29.38 -0.86
C ALA A 270 -19.41 -29.04 -1.92
N GLU A 271 -20.33 -28.15 -1.56
CA GLU A 271 -21.34 -27.59 -2.46
C GLU A 271 -21.59 -26.13 -2.10
N TYR A 272 -21.38 -25.19 -3.03
CA TYR A 272 -21.61 -23.77 -2.76
C TYR A 272 -21.70 -22.90 -4.03
N GLU A 273 -22.33 -21.74 -3.88
CA GLU A 273 -22.43 -20.70 -4.91
C GLU A 273 -21.10 -19.96 -5.13
N LEU A 274 -20.83 -19.62 -6.39
CA LEU A 274 -19.67 -18.89 -6.86
C LEU A 274 -20.10 -17.83 -7.90
N ALA A 275 -20.06 -16.57 -7.50
CA ALA A 275 -20.36 -15.44 -8.38
C ALA A 275 -19.19 -15.13 -9.34
N GLU A 276 -19.44 -14.62 -10.53
CA GLU A 276 -18.40 -14.11 -11.44
C GLU A 276 -17.55 -13.01 -10.76
N LYS A 277 -16.22 -13.13 -10.80
CA LYS A 277 -15.31 -12.04 -10.38
C LYS A 277 -14.84 -11.29 -11.61
N LYS A 278 -15.26 -10.03 -11.77
CA LYS A 278 -14.87 -9.18 -12.91
C LYS A 278 -13.47 -8.60 -12.71
N PRO A 279 -12.80 -8.07 -13.75
CA PRO A 279 -11.55 -7.33 -13.60
C PRO A 279 -11.71 -6.16 -12.62
N LEU A 280 -10.68 -5.90 -11.81
CA LEU A 280 -10.63 -4.78 -10.85
C LEU A 280 -11.09 -3.47 -11.51
N GLN A 281 -12.15 -2.88 -10.97
CA GLN A 281 -12.66 -1.58 -11.39
C GLN A 281 -12.26 -0.52 -10.36
N THR A 282 -11.73 0.61 -10.83
CA THR A 282 -11.38 1.73 -9.94
C THR A 282 -12.63 2.52 -9.58
N ILE A 283 -13.05 2.43 -8.32
CA ILE A 283 -14.25 3.08 -7.79
C ILE A 283 -13.98 4.46 -7.18
N LEU A 284 -12.72 4.73 -6.83
CA LEU A 284 -12.23 6.04 -6.39
C LEU A 284 -10.82 6.23 -6.97
N ASP A 285 -10.55 7.38 -7.57
CA ASP A 285 -9.24 7.79 -8.06
C ASP A 285 -9.03 9.29 -7.78
N VAL A 286 -8.41 9.61 -6.66
CA VAL A 286 -8.24 11.02 -6.26
C VAL A 286 -7.09 11.65 -7.04
N GLN A 287 -7.44 12.67 -7.82
CA GLN A 287 -6.54 13.48 -8.62
C GLN A 287 -6.41 14.87 -8.02
N PHE A 288 -5.22 15.22 -7.53
CA PHE A 288 -4.92 16.54 -7.00
C PHE A 288 -4.62 17.52 -8.15
N ASN A 289 -5.26 18.69 -8.13
CA ASN A 289 -5.03 19.78 -9.09
C ASN A 289 -3.90 20.70 -8.63
N GLU A 290 -3.35 21.51 -9.53
CA GLU A 290 -2.24 22.45 -9.21
C GLU A 290 -2.66 23.59 -8.26
N ASP A 291 -3.96 23.89 -8.16
CA ASP A 291 -4.52 24.95 -7.32
C ASP A 291 -4.85 24.52 -5.88
N GLY A 292 -4.51 23.28 -5.51
CA GLY A 292 -4.83 22.69 -4.20
C GLY A 292 -6.24 22.08 -4.11
N THR A 293 -7.04 22.08 -5.18
CA THR A 293 -8.28 21.31 -5.24
C THR A 293 -8.01 19.85 -5.64
N ALA A 294 -9.03 18.99 -5.58
CA ALA A 294 -8.95 17.62 -6.05
C ALA A 294 -10.27 17.16 -6.67
N VAL A 295 -10.21 16.12 -7.49
CA VAL A 295 -11.37 15.46 -8.12
C VAL A 295 -11.27 13.95 -8.00
N ASP A 296 -12.39 13.25 -8.10
CA ASP A 296 -12.44 11.80 -8.24
C ASP A 296 -12.63 11.43 -9.72
N GLU A 297 -11.69 10.67 -10.28
CA GLU A 297 -11.79 10.08 -11.64
C GLU A 297 -12.24 8.60 -11.62
N GLY A 298 -12.62 8.08 -10.46
CA GLY A 298 -13.27 6.78 -10.32
C GLY A 298 -14.66 6.75 -10.95
N ILE A 299 -15.23 5.55 -11.10
CA ILE A 299 -16.50 5.39 -11.81
C ILE A 299 -17.69 6.12 -11.18
N TYR A 300 -17.61 6.43 -9.88
CA TYR A 300 -18.67 7.14 -9.16
C TYR A 300 -18.54 8.66 -9.23
N GLY A 301 -17.37 9.21 -9.57
CA GLY A 301 -17.15 10.65 -9.69
C GLY A 301 -17.56 11.42 -8.44
N LEU A 302 -17.09 10.99 -7.27
CA LEU A 302 -17.46 11.54 -5.96
C LEU A 302 -16.98 12.99 -5.76
N ASP A 303 -17.70 13.74 -4.92
CA ASP A 303 -17.28 15.08 -4.52
C ASP A 303 -16.04 15.00 -3.60
N VAL A 304 -14.92 15.53 -4.08
CA VAL A 304 -13.70 15.70 -3.29
C VAL A 304 -13.59 17.16 -2.88
N THR A 305 -13.83 17.44 -1.61
CA THR A 305 -13.84 18.81 -1.07
C THR A 305 -12.62 19.03 -0.19
N LEU A 306 -11.86 20.09 -0.46
CA LEU A 306 -10.89 20.60 0.51
C LEU A 306 -11.65 21.34 1.61
N VAL A 307 -11.54 20.86 2.84
CA VAL A 307 -12.11 21.49 4.04
C VAL A 307 -10.97 22.20 4.77
N GLY A 308 -11.15 23.48 5.13
CA GLY A 308 -10.10 24.31 5.75
C GLY A 308 -9.31 25.15 4.73
N ASP A 309 -8.23 25.79 5.17
CA ASP A 309 -7.44 26.74 4.36
C ASP A 309 -6.29 26.05 3.60
N ILE A 310 -6.14 26.32 2.31
CA ILE A 310 -5.05 25.79 1.46
C ILE A 310 -3.69 26.20 2.05
N ASN A 311 -3.44 27.50 2.17
CA ASN A 311 -2.14 28.03 2.58
C ASN A 311 -2.20 28.52 4.04
N PRO A 312 -1.30 28.10 4.96
CA PRO A 312 -0.02 27.40 4.75
C PRO A 312 -0.02 25.87 4.98
N TYR A 313 -1.18 25.23 5.16
CA TYR A 313 -1.23 23.88 5.70
C TYR A 313 -1.36 22.75 4.68
N VAL A 314 -1.96 23.00 3.50
CA VAL A 314 -2.16 22.02 2.42
C VAL A 314 -1.90 22.65 1.06
N TYR A 315 -0.92 22.16 0.32
CA TYR A 315 -0.72 22.58 -1.07
C TYR A 315 -0.39 21.39 -1.96
N THR A 316 -0.45 21.59 -3.26
CA THR A 316 -0.16 20.55 -4.25
C THR A 316 1.02 20.93 -5.13
N TYR A 317 1.76 19.92 -5.60
CA TYR A 317 2.85 20.16 -6.55
C TYR A 317 3.09 18.95 -7.45
N LYS A 318 3.68 19.20 -8.61
CA LYS A 318 3.99 18.16 -9.59
C LYS A 318 5.28 17.44 -9.21
N HIS A 319 5.21 16.14 -8.94
CA HIS A 319 6.39 15.35 -8.66
C HIS A 319 6.99 14.72 -9.93
N PRO A 320 8.31 14.82 -10.18
CA PRO A 320 8.92 14.35 -11.43
C PRO A 320 8.83 12.83 -11.66
N LYS A 321 8.60 12.05 -10.60
CA LYS A 321 8.44 10.60 -10.65
C LYS A 321 6.98 10.13 -10.66
N PHE A 322 6.06 10.85 -10.00
CA PHE A 322 4.63 10.53 -10.02
C PHE A 322 3.96 11.29 -11.15
N LYS A 323 4.34 10.98 -12.40
CA LYS A 323 4.03 11.80 -13.58
C LYS A 323 2.54 11.94 -13.91
N ALA A 324 1.68 11.14 -13.29
CA ALA A 324 0.24 11.12 -13.54
C ALA A 324 -0.55 12.08 -12.65
N ASN A 325 -0.10 12.35 -11.41
CA ASN A 325 -0.88 13.09 -10.40
C ASN A 325 0.01 14.16 -9.74
N ASN A 326 -0.59 15.29 -9.35
CA ASN A 326 0.08 16.15 -8.37
C ASN A 326 0.09 15.44 -7.00
N ILE A 327 1.03 15.80 -6.15
CA ILE A 327 1.11 15.34 -4.76
C ILE A 327 0.43 16.37 -3.88
N ALA A 328 -0.36 15.92 -2.89
CA ALA A 328 -0.81 16.77 -1.80
C ALA A 328 0.20 16.74 -0.64
N ARG A 329 0.70 17.91 -0.25
CA ARG A 329 1.58 18.13 0.90
C ARG A 329 0.77 18.70 2.06
N PHE A 330 0.95 18.11 3.24
CA PHE A 330 0.33 18.52 4.49
C PHE A 330 1.40 18.99 5.48
N GLY A 331 1.35 20.27 5.85
CA GLY A 331 2.30 20.94 6.74
C GLY A 331 1.85 21.04 8.20
N HIS A 332 0.85 20.26 8.62
CA HIS A 332 0.27 20.40 9.95
C HIS A 332 1.31 20.22 11.06
N ILE A 333 1.29 21.12 12.04
CA ILE A 333 2.06 20.97 13.27
C ILE A 333 1.20 20.14 14.21
N ALA A 334 1.76 19.04 14.70
CA ALA A 334 1.07 18.14 15.62
C ALA A 334 0.53 18.93 16.81
N HIS A 335 -0.75 18.74 17.07
CA HIS A 335 -1.51 19.60 17.97
C HIS A 335 -1.13 19.41 19.44
N ASN A 336 -1.12 20.53 20.17
CA ASN A 336 -1.32 20.57 21.62
C ASN A 336 -2.26 21.71 22.08
N ASP A 337 -2.99 22.41 21.21
CA ASP A 337 -3.70 23.64 21.61
C ASP A 337 -5.12 23.75 21.04
N GLY A 338 -6.12 23.47 21.89
CA GLY A 338 -7.58 23.34 21.68
C GLY A 338 -8.38 24.29 20.77
N GLY A 339 -7.82 24.85 19.70
CA GLY A 339 -8.52 25.36 18.52
C GLY A 339 -8.47 24.33 17.39
N LYS A 340 -9.54 23.57 17.22
CA LYS A 340 -9.68 22.57 16.16
C LYS A 340 -10.17 23.21 14.86
N LYS A 341 -9.30 23.58 13.91
CA LYS A 341 -9.60 23.69 12.46
C LYS A 341 -8.29 23.59 11.65
N PHE A 342 -8.09 22.47 10.96
CA PHE A 342 -6.97 22.23 10.04
C PHE A 342 -7.51 21.68 8.73
N SER A 343 -6.72 21.80 7.68
CA SER A 343 -7.16 21.54 6.32
C SER A 343 -6.98 20.09 5.89
N TYR A 344 -7.94 19.52 5.18
CA TYR A 344 -7.92 18.12 4.72
C TYR A 344 -8.82 17.94 3.50
N TYR A 345 -8.62 16.88 2.73
CA TYR A 345 -9.58 16.51 1.68
C TYR A 345 -10.61 15.53 2.24
N LYS A 346 -11.87 15.80 1.95
CA LYS A 346 -13.02 14.94 2.23
C LYS A 346 -13.54 14.37 0.92
N VAL A 347 -13.57 13.05 0.81
CA VAL A 347 -14.29 12.33 -0.25
C VAL A 347 -15.64 11.92 0.34
N ASP A 348 -16.72 12.60 -0.05
CA ASP A 348 -18.05 12.37 0.52
C ASP A 348 -18.84 11.38 -0.34
N TYR A 349 -19.20 10.23 0.24
CA TYR A 349 -20.07 9.23 -0.38
C TYR A 349 -21.29 8.92 0.49
N SER A 350 -21.66 9.83 1.39
CA SER A 350 -22.76 9.63 2.34
C SER A 350 -24.10 9.35 1.66
N ALA A 351 -24.35 10.02 0.54
CA ALA A 351 -25.53 9.87 -0.29
C ALA A 351 -25.39 8.82 -1.41
N ASN A 352 -24.21 8.21 -1.60
CA ASN A 352 -23.97 7.23 -2.66
C ASN A 352 -24.14 5.80 -2.10
N GLU A 353 -25.34 5.26 -2.23
CA GLU A 353 -25.65 3.89 -1.77
C GLU A 353 -24.93 2.80 -2.57
N GLU A 354 -24.64 3.04 -3.86
CA GLU A 354 -23.93 2.08 -4.71
C GLU A 354 -22.47 1.91 -4.24
N MET A 355 -21.76 3.02 -4.01
CA MET A 355 -20.41 3.00 -3.44
C MET A 355 -20.38 2.27 -2.09
N LYS A 356 -21.36 2.53 -1.22
CA LYS A 356 -21.43 1.87 0.09
C LYS A 356 -21.68 0.36 -0.04
N ALA A 357 -22.55 -0.05 -0.96
CA ALA A 357 -22.79 -1.46 -1.25
C ALA A 357 -21.51 -2.14 -1.79
N THR A 358 -20.83 -1.50 -2.75
CA THR A 358 -19.56 -2.02 -3.30
C THR A 358 -18.48 -2.18 -2.23
N ILE A 359 -18.28 -1.19 -1.35
CA ILE A 359 -17.32 -1.31 -0.25
C ILE A 359 -17.71 -2.44 0.72
N ALA A 360 -19.02 -2.63 0.97
CA ALA A 360 -19.53 -3.70 1.84
C ALA A 360 -19.35 -5.10 1.25
N ASP A 361 -19.33 -5.23 -0.08
CA ASP A 361 -19.08 -6.50 -0.80
C ASP A 361 -17.58 -6.83 -0.91
N GLY A 362 -16.70 -5.94 -0.44
CA GLY A 362 -15.25 -6.08 -0.47
C GLY A 362 -14.57 -5.00 -1.30
N PHE A 363 -13.38 -4.59 -0.88
CA PHE A 363 -12.64 -3.51 -1.56
C PHE A 363 -11.14 -3.63 -1.35
N ALA A 364 -10.38 -2.89 -2.14
CA ALA A 364 -8.97 -2.59 -1.87
C ALA A 364 -8.72 -1.07 -1.97
N LEU A 365 -8.22 -0.44 -0.91
CA LEU A 365 -7.75 0.95 -0.89
C LEU A 365 -6.22 0.98 -0.98
N GLU A 366 -5.72 1.52 -2.08
CA GLU A 366 -4.32 1.74 -2.40
C GLU A 366 -3.90 3.18 -2.05
N VAL A 367 -2.86 3.33 -1.23
CA VAL A 367 -2.36 4.64 -0.79
C VAL A 367 -0.84 4.70 -0.92
N VAL A 368 -0.32 5.80 -1.48
CA VAL A 368 1.12 6.11 -1.47
C VAL A 368 1.34 7.40 -0.71
N TYR A 369 2.21 7.37 0.29
CA TYR A 369 2.46 8.51 1.17
C TYR A 369 3.90 8.52 1.70
N VAL A 370 4.36 9.67 2.19
CA VAL A 370 5.61 9.81 2.96
C VAL A 370 5.38 10.71 4.16
N ASN A 371 5.97 10.36 5.30
CA ASN A 371 5.99 11.21 6.48
C ASN A 371 7.27 12.05 6.51
N THR A 372 7.14 13.37 6.62
CA THR A 372 8.27 14.32 6.57
C THR A 372 8.62 14.91 7.93
N ALA A 373 7.75 14.77 8.92
CA ALA A 373 8.00 15.24 10.27
C ALA A 373 7.34 14.33 11.30
N TRP A 374 8.12 13.91 12.29
CA TRP A 374 7.57 13.24 13.45
C TRP A 374 6.80 14.25 14.29
N SER A 375 5.53 13.94 14.57
CA SER A 375 4.85 14.57 15.70
C SER A 375 5.59 14.20 16.98
N TRP A 376 5.92 15.21 17.79
CA TRP A 376 6.51 15.02 19.13
C TRP A 376 5.50 14.40 20.10
N ASP A 377 4.23 14.59 19.81
CA ASP A 377 3.12 13.99 20.53
C ASP A 377 2.11 13.38 19.54
N TRP A 378 1.97 12.04 19.61
CA TRP A 378 0.74 11.30 19.31
C TRP A 378 0.33 11.17 17.82
N TRP A 379 -0.12 9.96 17.46
CA TRP A 379 -0.97 9.50 16.34
C TRP A 379 -1.13 10.45 15.13
N SER A 380 -0.66 10.05 13.95
CA SER A 380 -0.81 10.76 12.67
C SER A 380 -1.36 9.80 11.61
N VAL A 381 -2.19 10.26 10.67
CA VAL A 381 -2.89 9.41 9.69
C VAL A 381 -2.89 10.05 8.29
N PRO A 382 -2.37 9.38 7.24
CA PRO A 382 -2.38 9.94 5.88
C PRO A 382 -3.77 9.88 5.26
N VAL A 383 -4.48 8.75 5.45
CA VAL A 383 -5.84 8.50 4.95
C VAL A 383 -6.63 7.73 6.02
N SER A 384 -7.88 8.13 6.25
CA SER A 384 -8.78 7.45 7.17
C SER A 384 -10.21 7.40 6.64
N THR A 385 -10.99 6.48 7.19
CA THR A 385 -12.44 6.47 7.10
C THR A 385 -13.02 6.32 8.51
N ASN A 386 -14.34 6.44 8.65
CA ASN A 386 -15.04 6.06 9.88
C ASN A 386 -15.07 4.54 10.12
N ALA A 387 -14.43 3.75 9.25
CA ALA A 387 -14.37 2.30 9.29
C ALA A 387 -12.95 1.78 9.56
N PHE A 388 -11.89 2.48 9.10
CA PHE A 388 -10.50 2.10 9.34
C PHE A 388 -9.52 3.29 9.32
N ARG A 389 -8.34 3.09 9.93
CA ARG A 389 -7.26 4.11 9.99
C ARG A 389 -5.90 3.47 10.26
N LEU A 390 -4.85 4.07 9.70
CA LEU A 390 -3.44 3.73 9.92
C LEU A 390 -2.80 4.75 10.87
N MET A 391 -2.30 4.31 12.02
CA MET A 391 -1.87 5.20 13.11
C MET A 391 -0.55 4.77 13.74
N ARG A 392 0.35 5.71 14.02
CA ARG A 392 1.58 5.47 14.79
C ARG A 392 1.27 5.18 16.27
N LYS A 393 1.89 4.16 16.88
CA LYS A 393 1.81 3.90 18.34
C LYS A 393 2.67 4.90 19.13
N GLY A 394 2.11 5.45 20.21
CA GLY A 394 2.75 6.50 21.03
C GLY A 394 3.71 6.05 22.14
N ASP A 395 3.99 4.74 22.32
CA ASP A 395 4.94 4.30 23.35
C ASP A 395 6.38 4.25 22.80
N LEU A 396 7.26 5.00 23.47
CA LEU A 396 8.61 5.48 23.15
C LEU A 396 9.70 4.48 22.69
N ASP A 397 9.39 3.28 22.18
CA ASP A 397 10.44 2.32 21.80
C ASP A 397 10.32 1.63 20.42
N LYS A 398 9.28 1.84 19.59
CA LYS A 398 9.24 1.20 18.25
C LYS A 398 8.51 2.08 17.24
N ASN A 399 9.10 2.28 16.05
CA ASN A 399 8.53 2.94 14.86
C ASN A 399 7.32 2.18 14.26
N ALA A 400 6.47 1.58 15.11
CA ALA A 400 5.39 0.69 14.74
C ALA A 400 4.09 1.46 14.46
N TRP A 401 3.51 1.18 13.30
CA TRP A 401 2.17 1.63 12.93
C TRP A 401 1.13 0.54 13.21
N ASN A 402 0.01 0.92 13.80
CA ASN A 402 -1.18 0.10 14.00
C ASN A 402 -2.21 0.41 12.93
N PHE A 403 -2.89 -0.63 12.48
CA PHE A 403 -4.13 -0.51 11.73
C PHE A 403 -5.30 -0.83 12.65
N THR A 404 -6.33 0.02 12.63
CA THR A 404 -7.57 -0.24 13.38
C THR A 404 -8.76 -0.13 12.46
N PHE A 405 -9.75 -1.01 12.66
CA PHE A 405 -11.04 -1.01 11.98
C PHE A 405 -12.17 -1.09 13.04
N ASN A 406 -13.38 -0.65 12.71
CA ASN A 406 -14.49 -0.53 13.66
C ASN A 406 -15.52 -1.67 13.46
N GLU A 407 -15.83 -2.41 14.53
CA GLU A 407 -16.88 -3.44 14.57
C GLU A 407 -18.07 -2.96 15.43
N GLY A 408 -19.03 -2.27 14.81
CA GLY A 408 -20.42 -2.15 15.30
C GLY A 408 -20.72 -1.75 16.77
N GLY A 409 -19.75 -1.29 17.56
CA GLY A 409 -19.95 -1.11 19.02
C GLY A 409 -18.94 -0.24 19.76
N GLY A 410 -17.88 0.26 19.10
CA GLY A 410 -16.97 1.27 19.66
C GLY A 410 -15.50 1.12 19.23
N TRP A 411 -14.78 2.25 19.23
CA TRP A 411 -13.34 2.33 18.92
C TRP A 411 -12.48 1.97 20.14
N TRP A 412 -12.36 0.69 20.47
CA TRP A 412 -11.33 0.20 21.40
C TRP A 412 -10.18 -0.44 20.61
N PRO A 413 -8.93 -0.45 21.12
CA PRO A 413 -7.78 -1.07 20.47
C PRO A 413 -7.90 -2.62 20.46
N GLY A 414 -8.96 -3.13 19.84
CA GLY A 414 -9.14 -4.51 19.44
C GLY A 414 -8.40 -4.69 18.14
N ASN A 415 -7.12 -5.01 18.27
CA ASN A 415 -6.14 -5.07 17.20
C ASN A 415 -6.56 -6.00 16.04
N VAL A 416 -6.21 -5.64 14.80
CA VAL A 416 -5.59 -6.67 13.95
C VAL A 416 -4.29 -7.05 14.66
N THR A 417 -4.25 -8.19 15.33
CA THR A 417 -3.03 -8.70 15.95
C THR A 417 -1.96 -8.90 14.89
N GLY A 418 -0.76 -8.33 15.08
CA GLY A 418 0.44 -8.69 14.29
C GLY A 418 1.12 -7.57 13.50
N ILE A 419 0.52 -6.38 13.36
CA ILE A 419 1.10 -5.33 12.51
C ILE A 419 2.13 -4.51 13.31
N ASN A 420 3.41 -4.82 13.13
CA ASN A 420 4.53 -3.94 13.48
C ASN A 420 5.20 -3.47 12.19
N ALA A 421 4.50 -2.63 11.43
CA ALA A 421 5.07 -1.97 10.26
C ALA A 421 6.09 -0.91 10.71
N THR A 422 7.33 -1.00 10.25
CA THR A 422 8.34 0.06 10.44
C THR A 422 8.22 1.02 9.26
N LEU A 423 7.79 2.26 9.53
CA LEU A 423 7.87 3.33 8.53
C LEU A 423 9.14 4.14 8.75
N GLU A 424 9.78 4.52 7.65
CA GLU A 424 10.96 5.36 7.66
C GLU A 424 10.56 6.81 7.37
N LYS A 425 11.14 7.75 8.12
CA LYS A 425 10.95 9.18 7.84
C LYS A 425 11.54 9.47 6.46
N ASN A 426 10.86 10.32 5.68
CA ASN A 426 11.30 10.74 4.34
C ASN A 426 11.44 9.59 3.34
N LYS A 427 10.67 8.51 3.50
CA LYS A 427 10.58 7.42 2.52
C LYS A 427 9.12 7.23 2.10
N TYR A 428 8.89 7.07 0.80
CA TYR A 428 7.56 6.70 0.34
C TYR A 428 7.26 5.25 0.69
N HIS A 429 6.03 5.04 1.15
CA HIS A 429 5.47 3.73 1.39
C HIS A 429 4.21 3.57 0.55
N HIS A 430 4.03 2.36 0.04
CA HIS A 430 2.83 1.96 -0.67
C HIS A 430 2.06 0.97 0.21
N THR A 431 0.85 1.34 0.61
CA THR A 431 0.03 0.52 1.50
C THR A 431 -1.30 0.20 0.82
N ILE A 432 -1.70 -1.07 0.87
CA ILE A 432 -3.02 -1.52 0.40
C ILE A 432 -3.79 -2.09 1.60
N TYR A 433 -4.96 -1.53 1.85
CA TYR A 433 -5.95 -2.03 2.81
C TYR A 433 -7.06 -2.73 2.05
N MET A 434 -7.47 -3.91 2.49
CA MET A 434 -8.56 -4.59 1.81
C MET A 434 -9.50 -5.30 2.79
N TYR A 435 -10.77 -5.33 2.41
CA TYR A 435 -11.76 -6.21 2.99
C TYR A 435 -12.15 -7.24 1.93
N ASP A 436 -12.03 -8.51 2.28
CA ASP A 436 -12.41 -9.66 1.46
C ASP A 436 -13.66 -10.28 2.09
N ALA A 437 -14.83 -9.99 1.51
CA ALA A 437 -16.11 -10.49 1.99
C ALA A 437 -16.25 -12.01 1.80
N ASP A 438 -15.73 -12.56 0.70
CA ASP A 438 -15.75 -14.00 0.40
C ASP A 438 -15.00 -14.79 1.49
N ASN A 439 -13.86 -14.28 1.95
CA ASN A 439 -13.04 -14.87 3.00
C ASN A 439 -13.32 -14.33 4.41
N GLN A 440 -14.26 -13.40 4.55
CA GLN A 440 -14.61 -12.71 5.79
C GLN A 440 -13.37 -12.21 6.54
N CYS A 441 -12.48 -11.50 5.85
CA CYS A 441 -11.23 -11.05 6.44
C CYS A 441 -10.81 -9.64 6.00
N VAL A 442 -10.01 -8.99 6.84
CA VAL A 442 -9.32 -7.73 6.50
C VAL A 442 -7.82 -7.97 6.44
N GLN A 443 -7.16 -7.38 5.45
CA GLN A 443 -5.72 -7.53 5.22
C GLN A 443 -5.06 -6.17 4.97
N VAL A 444 -3.79 -6.06 5.35
CA VAL A 444 -2.97 -4.88 5.09
C VAL A 444 -1.64 -5.31 4.51
N TYR A 445 -1.27 -4.73 3.37
CA TYR A 445 0.01 -4.91 2.72
C TYR A 445 0.78 -3.59 2.75
N GLN A 446 2.09 -3.65 2.93
CA GLN A 446 2.98 -2.52 2.74
C GLN A 446 4.15 -2.94 1.85
N ASP A 447 4.47 -2.10 0.87
CA ASP A 447 5.59 -2.28 -0.05
C ASP A 447 5.57 -3.68 -0.70
N GLY A 448 4.36 -4.15 -1.04
CA GLY A 448 4.10 -5.46 -1.66
C GLY A 448 4.02 -6.65 -0.69
N ILE A 449 4.21 -6.44 0.62
CA ILE A 449 4.31 -7.52 1.62
C ILE A 449 3.12 -7.50 2.57
N LEU A 450 2.50 -8.66 2.83
CA LEU A 450 1.43 -8.81 3.82
C LEU A 450 1.97 -8.50 5.22
N LEU A 451 1.43 -7.48 5.88
CA LEU A 451 1.80 -7.08 7.23
C LEU A 451 0.93 -7.71 8.30
N GLY A 452 -0.34 -7.97 7.99
CA GLY A 452 -1.29 -8.53 8.94
C GLY A 452 -2.65 -8.82 8.32
N MET A 453 -3.36 -9.74 8.97
CA MET A 453 -4.67 -10.23 8.56
C MET A 453 -5.52 -10.53 9.80
N ARG A 454 -6.83 -10.31 9.71
CA ARG A 454 -7.81 -10.77 10.70
C ARG A 454 -9.01 -11.40 10.00
N GLU A 455 -9.33 -12.64 10.39
CA GLU A 455 -10.49 -13.42 9.92
C GLU A 455 -11.74 -13.15 10.80
N GLY A 456 -12.89 -13.63 10.35
CA GLY A 456 -14.16 -13.60 11.10
C GLY A 456 -14.95 -12.30 10.96
N ILE A 457 -14.67 -11.51 9.92
CA ILE A 457 -15.37 -10.25 9.59
C ILE A 457 -16.53 -10.55 8.65
N ALA A 458 -17.68 -10.90 9.22
CA ALA A 458 -18.85 -11.26 8.42
C ALA A 458 -19.47 -10.06 7.66
N GLU A 459 -19.37 -8.86 8.22
CA GLU A 459 -19.90 -7.63 7.62
C GLU A 459 -18.92 -6.47 7.81
N PHE A 460 -18.82 -5.59 6.82
CA PHE A 460 -17.99 -4.39 6.87
C PHE A 460 -18.86 -3.12 6.79
N ASN A 461 -18.65 -2.18 7.71
CA ASN A 461 -19.34 -0.89 7.68
C ASN A 461 -18.55 0.08 6.77
N PRO A 462 -19.08 0.51 5.62
CA PRO A 462 -18.35 1.38 4.69
C PRO A 462 -18.15 2.81 5.20
N GLY A 463 -18.86 3.22 6.26
CA GLY A 463 -18.89 4.62 6.70
C GLY A 463 -19.60 5.52 5.70
N ALA A 464 -19.30 6.82 5.76
CA ALA A 464 -19.98 7.84 4.94
C ALA A 464 -19.01 8.75 4.18
N TRP A 465 -17.72 8.74 4.52
CA TRP A 465 -16.70 9.52 3.83
C TRP A 465 -15.30 8.98 4.14
N LEU A 466 -14.36 9.37 3.28
CA LEU A 466 -12.93 9.19 3.44
C LEU A 466 -12.25 10.55 3.64
N THR A 467 -11.25 10.59 4.51
CA THR A 467 -10.47 11.78 4.85
C THR A 467 -9.01 11.57 4.47
N ILE A 468 -8.42 12.53 3.74
CA ILE A 468 -7.00 12.56 3.37
C ILE A 468 -6.33 13.73 4.10
N GLY A 469 -5.28 13.46 4.87
CA GLY A 469 -4.56 14.45 5.68
C GLY A 469 -4.81 14.35 7.19
N GLY A 470 -5.59 13.38 7.65
CA GLY A 470 -5.83 13.13 9.07
C GLY A 470 -7.05 12.26 9.32
N PHE A 471 -7.65 12.42 10.50
CA PHE A 471 -8.90 11.78 10.92
C PHE A 471 -9.95 12.81 11.29
N THR A 472 -11.12 12.73 10.68
CA THR A 472 -12.25 13.63 11.00
C THR A 472 -13.15 13.03 12.07
N GLU A 473 -13.45 13.79 13.12
CA GLU A 473 -14.51 13.46 14.05
C GLU A 473 -15.90 13.75 13.45
N GLY A 474 -16.96 13.26 14.10
CA GLY A 474 -18.34 13.43 13.62
C GLY A 474 -18.82 14.88 13.56
N ASP A 475 -18.13 15.82 14.22
CA ASP A 475 -18.36 17.26 14.14
C ASP A 475 -17.60 17.95 12.99
N GLY A 476 -16.87 17.17 12.17
CA GLY A 476 -16.07 17.66 11.06
C GLY A 476 -14.68 18.19 11.46
N SER A 477 -14.33 18.12 12.75
CA SER A 477 -13.02 18.56 13.23
C SER A 477 -11.92 17.56 12.90
N LEU A 478 -10.74 18.07 12.51
CA LEU A 478 -9.59 17.24 12.18
C LEU A 478 -8.75 16.90 13.42
N PHE A 479 -8.47 15.62 13.59
CA PHE A 479 -7.63 15.02 14.62
C PHE A 479 -6.54 14.15 13.96
N MET A 480 -5.46 13.83 14.69
CA MET A 480 -4.35 13.00 14.19
C MET A 480 -3.78 13.47 12.84
N GLN A 481 -3.43 14.76 12.75
CA GLN A 481 -3.11 15.41 11.49
C GLN A 481 -1.87 14.81 10.81
N TRP A 482 -1.86 14.78 9.49
CA TRP A 482 -0.72 14.32 8.70
C TRP A 482 0.33 15.43 8.55
N ASN A 483 1.60 15.09 8.77
CA ASN A 483 2.71 15.91 8.32
C ASN A 483 3.56 15.11 7.34
N GLY A 484 3.33 15.35 6.06
CA GLY A 484 3.90 14.55 5.01
C GLY A 484 3.26 14.83 3.68
N GLU A 485 3.33 13.86 2.79
CA GLU A 485 2.77 13.92 1.45
C GLU A 485 1.89 12.70 1.20
N VAL A 486 0.88 12.88 0.35
CA VAL A 486 0.04 11.81 -0.20
C VAL A 486 0.08 11.95 -1.71
N ALA A 487 0.58 10.92 -2.38
CA ALA A 487 0.81 10.90 -3.83
C ALA A 487 -0.24 10.08 -4.59
N LEU A 488 -0.90 9.14 -3.92
CA LEU A 488 -1.90 8.25 -4.53
C LEU A 488 -2.96 7.91 -3.49
N VAL A 489 -4.23 8.00 -3.88
CA VAL A 489 -5.37 7.42 -3.16
C VAL A 489 -6.33 6.83 -4.20
N LYS A 490 -6.37 5.51 -4.30
CA LYS A 490 -7.28 4.78 -5.20
C LYS A 490 -8.03 3.69 -4.44
N MET A 491 -9.29 3.48 -4.77
CA MET A 491 -10.06 2.35 -4.25
C MET A 491 -10.58 1.50 -5.40
N TYR A 492 -10.62 0.19 -5.20
CA TYR A 492 -11.10 -0.81 -6.14
C TYR A 492 -12.29 -1.56 -5.57
N ASP A 493 -13.16 -2.03 -6.45
CA ASP A 493 -14.46 -2.67 -6.18
C ASP A 493 -14.41 -4.06 -5.54
N GLN A 494 -13.21 -4.56 -5.23
CA GLN A 494 -13.01 -5.89 -4.66
C GLN A 494 -11.63 -6.02 -4.01
N ALA A 495 -11.46 -7.03 -3.16
CA ALA A 495 -10.17 -7.40 -2.61
C ALA A 495 -9.20 -7.90 -3.71
N MET A 496 -7.93 -7.50 -3.57
CA MET A 496 -6.83 -7.93 -4.43
C MET A 496 -6.18 -9.21 -3.91
N THR A 497 -5.68 -10.02 -4.82
CA THR A 497 -4.75 -11.11 -4.53
C THR A 497 -3.36 -10.57 -4.15
N ALA A 498 -2.55 -11.40 -3.48
CA ALA A 498 -1.17 -11.02 -3.12
C ALA A 498 -0.30 -10.69 -4.37
N ASP A 499 -0.52 -11.39 -5.49
CA ASP A 499 0.22 -11.15 -6.74
C ASP A 499 -0.18 -9.83 -7.39
N GLU A 500 -1.45 -9.45 -7.35
CA GLU A 500 -1.92 -8.13 -7.80
C GLU A 500 -1.31 -7.01 -6.96
N VAL A 501 -1.26 -7.17 -5.63
CA VAL A 501 -0.61 -6.21 -4.73
C VAL A 501 0.87 -6.06 -5.04
N ALA A 502 1.59 -7.19 -5.21
CA ALA A 502 3.00 -7.18 -5.56
C ALA A 502 3.25 -6.51 -6.92
N THR A 503 2.38 -6.75 -7.90
CA THR A 503 2.45 -6.13 -9.23
C THR A 503 2.27 -4.61 -9.13
N LYS A 504 1.22 -4.13 -8.43
CA LYS A 504 0.98 -2.70 -8.19
C LYS A 504 2.20 -2.02 -7.58
N PHE A 505 2.77 -2.61 -6.53
CA PHE A 505 3.96 -2.06 -5.88
C PHE A 505 5.15 -1.96 -6.84
N ASN A 506 5.45 -3.03 -7.57
CA ASN A 506 6.59 -3.07 -8.50
C ASN A 506 6.43 -2.07 -9.65
N ASP A 507 5.20 -1.84 -10.11
CA ASP A 507 4.89 -0.90 -11.20
C ASP A 507 5.03 0.57 -10.78
N LEU A 508 4.75 0.90 -9.52
CA LEU A 508 4.83 2.26 -9.00
C LEU A 508 6.25 2.84 -9.04
N LYS A 509 7.29 2.00 -8.92
CA LYS A 509 8.72 2.41 -8.92
C LYS A 509 8.96 3.63 -8.03
N LEU A 510 8.57 3.50 -6.75
CA LEU A 510 8.58 4.59 -5.78
C LEU A 510 9.96 5.27 -5.72
N PRO A 511 10.00 6.60 -5.56
CA PRO A 511 11.26 7.32 -5.34
C PRO A 511 11.81 7.05 -3.94
N ASP A 512 13.14 7.11 -3.80
CA ASP A 512 13.84 6.81 -2.54
C ASP A 512 13.51 7.81 -1.42
N ALA A 513 13.16 9.05 -1.79
CA ALA A 513 12.82 10.15 -0.89
C ALA A 513 11.82 11.10 -1.55
N PRO A 514 11.08 11.92 -0.77
CA PRO A 514 10.36 13.06 -1.32
C PRO A 514 11.34 13.94 -2.09
N ALA A 515 10.95 14.37 -3.30
CA ALA A 515 11.70 15.42 -3.98
C ALA A 515 11.74 16.63 -3.05
N GLU A 516 12.89 17.33 -2.98
CA GLU A 516 12.87 18.69 -2.47
C GLU A 516 11.82 19.44 -3.31
N PRO A 517 10.71 19.91 -2.71
CA PRO A 517 9.76 20.69 -3.47
C PRO A 517 10.57 21.88 -4.00
N ALA A 518 10.52 22.08 -5.31
CA ALA A 518 11.25 23.18 -5.92
C ALA A 518 10.86 24.45 -5.16
N SER A 519 11.83 25.07 -4.47
CA SER A 519 11.63 26.33 -3.75
C SER A 519 10.93 27.27 -4.73
N PRO A 520 9.65 27.63 -4.51
CA PRO A 520 8.99 28.56 -5.38
C PRO A 520 9.81 29.83 -5.30
N ALA A 521 10.38 30.27 -6.43
CA ALA A 521 11.21 31.45 -6.46
C ALA A 521 10.41 32.60 -5.85
N LEU A 522 10.87 33.11 -4.70
CA LEU A 522 10.28 34.28 -4.07
C LEU A 522 10.35 35.44 -5.07
N SER A 523 9.32 36.28 -5.07
CA SER A 523 9.36 37.54 -5.80
C SER A 523 10.52 38.39 -5.30
N THR A 524 10.97 39.32 -6.14
CA THR A 524 11.97 40.29 -5.70
C THR A 524 11.35 41.18 -4.62
N PRO A 525 11.99 41.37 -3.45
CA PRO A 525 11.38 42.09 -2.34
C PRO A 525 11.03 43.54 -2.73
N LEU A 526 9.91 44.04 -2.23
CA LEU A 526 9.53 45.46 -2.31
C LEU A 526 10.54 46.36 -1.61
N PHE A 527 11.04 45.90 -0.46
CA PHE A 527 12.04 46.59 0.34
C PHE A 527 13.17 45.61 0.68
N ASP A 528 14.42 46.00 0.44
CA ASP A 528 15.62 45.26 0.84
C ASP A 528 16.68 46.27 1.27
N ILE A 529 16.95 46.37 2.57
CA ILE A 529 17.92 47.34 3.07
C ILE A 529 19.35 46.94 2.67
N LYS A 530 20.14 47.93 2.21
CA LYS A 530 21.59 47.83 2.03
C LYS A 530 22.30 48.92 2.80
N TRP A 531 23.21 48.52 3.69
CA TRP A 531 24.05 49.45 4.44
C TRP A 531 25.29 49.87 3.66
N ASN A 532 25.63 51.14 3.78
CA ASN A 532 26.80 51.76 3.17
C ASN A 532 27.92 51.93 4.21
N ALA A 533 29.16 52.04 3.74
CA ALA A 533 30.33 52.20 4.62
C ALA A 533 30.30 53.50 5.46
N ASP A 534 29.59 54.53 4.98
CA ASP A 534 29.43 55.83 5.65
C ASP A 534 28.29 55.85 6.70
N LYS A 535 27.76 54.67 7.07
CA LYS A 535 26.63 54.48 7.99
C LYS A 535 25.27 54.97 7.45
N THR A 536 25.18 55.30 6.17
CA THR A 536 23.87 55.47 5.50
C THR A 536 23.33 54.11 5.03
N ALA A 537 22.07 54.07 4.60
CA ALA A 537 21.49 52.90 3.96
C ALA A 537 20.64 53.29 2.74
N THR A 538 20.43 52.33 1.85
CA THR A 538 19.62 52.46 0.63
C THR A 538 18.63 51.31 0.52
N ASN A 539 17.52 51.54 -0.20
CA ASN A 539 16.60 50.47 -0.57
C ASN A 539 17.05 49.85 -1.89
N ALA A 540 17.32 48.54 -1.90
CA ALA A 540 17.60 47.74 -3.09
C ALA A 540 16.38 46.92 -3.57
N GLY A 541 15.23 47.08 -2.91
CA GLY A 541 13.97 46.47 -3.31
C GLY A 541 13.33 47.14 -4.53
N THR A 542 12.27 46.53 -5.03
CA THR A 542 11.56 46.99 -6.25
C THR A 542 10.76 48.28 -6.04
N GLN A 543 10.38 48.60 -4.79
CA GLN A 543 9.66 49.84 -4.46
C GLN A 543 10.63 51.02 -4.34
N THR A 544 10.97 51.65 -5.46
CA THR A 544 12.01 52.70 -5.53
C THR A 544 11.63 54.02 -4.84
N SER A 545 10.35 54.23 -4.50
CA SER A 545 9.84 55.41 -3.78
C SER A 545 10.19 55.41 -2.29
N LEU A 546 10.68 54.30 -1.73
CA LEU A 546 11.03 54.18 -0.32
C LEU A 546 12.43 54.74 -0.05
N GLU A 547 12.50 56.02 0.33
CA GLU A 547 13.75 56.66 0.76
C GLU A 547 14.10 56.33 2.21
N ILE A 548 15.38 56.05 2.48
CA ILE A 548 15.88 55.76 3.83
C ILE A 548 16.54 57.00 4.43
N LEU A 549 15.86 57.64 5.38
CA LEU A 549 16.44 58.65 6.24
C LEU A 549 17.34 57.97 7.28
N SER A 550 18.64 58.16 7.12
CA SER A 550 19.66 57.60 8.02
C SER A 550 20.03 58.61 9.10
N LYS A 551 19.87 58.27 10.38
CA LYS A 551 20.33 59.07 11.53
C LYS A 551 21.27 58.24 12.41
N PRO A 552 22.45 57.82 11.91
CA PRO A 552 23.42 57.07 12.69
C PRO A 552 23.98 57.92 13.83
N ASN A 553 24.41 57.27 14.91
CA ASN A 553 25.13 57.90 16.02
C ASN A 553 26.46 57.17 16.27
N ASP A 554 27.15 57.52 17.35
CA ASP A 554 28.39 56.86 17.77
C ASP A 554 28.16 55.39 18.16
N ASN A 555 26.92 55.03 18.53
CA ASN A 555 26.52 53.66 18.83
C ASN A 555 26.11 52.85 17.58
N THR A 556 26.15 53.45 16.39
CA THR A 556 25.87 52.77 15.12
C THR A 556 27.18 52.52 14.39
N THR A 557 27.49 51.25 14.14
CA THR A 557 28.65 50.83 13.35
C THR A 557 28.22 49.93 12.20
N ILE A 558 29.00 49.93 11.13
CA ILE A 558 28.81 49.04 9.98
C ILE A 558 29.94 48.02 9.97
N ILE A 559 29.58 46.75 9.88
CA ILE A 559 30.52 45.62 9.85
C ILE A 559 30.48 45.06 8.43
N ASP A 560 31.65 44.90 7.81
CA ASP A 560 31.78 44.21 6.52
C ASP A 560 32.06 42.73 6.77
N VAL A 561 31.16 41.86 6.32
CA VAL A 561 31.22 40.42 6.53
C VAL A 561 31.63 39.77 5.22
N GLU A 562 32.79 39.11 5.23
CA GLU A 562 33.37 38.47 4.04
C GLU A 562 32.40 37.45 3.44
N GLY A 563 32.11 37.58 2.14
CA GLY A 563 31.21 36.67 1.43
C GLY A 563 29.72 36.81 1.76
N TYR A 564 29.33 37.85 2.51
CA TYR A 564 27.94 38.26 2.75
C TYR A 564 27.70 39.73 2.34
N GLY A 565 28.47 40.66 2.92
CA GLY A 565 28.30 42.11 2.72
C GLY A 565 28.21 42.89 4.04
N LYS A 566 27.65 44.10 3.98
CA LYS A 566 27.62 45.03 5.12
C LYS A 566 26.38 44.84 5.98
N ILE A 567 26.56 44.86 7.30
CA ILE A 567 25.49 44.76 8.30
C ILE A 567 25.57 45.93 9.28
N ALA A 568 24.45 46.28 9.91
CA ALA A 568 24.43 47.29 10.97
C ALA A 568 24.54 46.66 12.37
N ASN A 569 25.38 47.26 13.19
CA ASN A 569 25.50 46.97 14.61
C ASN A 569 25.05 48.20 15.42
N PHE A 570 24.11 47.97 16.33
CA PHE A 570 23.53 48.97 17.20
C PHE A 570 23.95 48.68 18.64
N ASN A 571 24.67 49.60 19.28
CA ASN A 571 25.15 49.49 20.66
C ASN A 571 24.39 50.46 21.58
N ASN A 572 23.07 50.47 21.52
CA ASN A 572 22.29 51.38 22.36
C ASN A 572 22.23 50.87 23.80
N GLU A 573 22.30 51.78 24.78
CA GLU A 573 22.07 51.43 26.17
C GLU A 573 20.62 50.97 26.38
N ILE A 574 20.44 49.87 27.11
CA ILE A 574 19.13 49.27 27.41
C ILE A 574 18.47 50.09 28.53
N HIS A 575 17.79 51.18 28.19
CA HIS A 575 17.12 52.05 29.18
C HIS A 575 15.67 52.41 28.79
N ASN A 576 14.82 52.54 29.82
CA ASN A 576 13.42 52.96 29.72
C ASN A 576 13.29 54.36 29.11
N ARG A 577 12.54 54.48 27.99
CA ARG A 577 12.04 55.75 27.43
C ARG A 577 13.08 56.81 27.03
N THR A 578 14.37 56.48 27.03
CA THR A 578 15.35 57.35 26.39
C THR A 578 15.17 57.25 24.89
N TYR A 579 15.06 58.39 24.22
CA TYR A 579 15.04 58.42 22.77
C TYR A 579 16.32 57.76 22.25
N ALA A 580 16.19 56.70 21.46
CA ALA A 580 17.32 56.07 20.81
C ALA A 580 17.74 56.96 19.64
N ASP A 581 19.03 57.26 19.57
CA ASP A 581 19.66 57.76 18.34
C ASP A 581 20.29 56.56 17.60
N GLY A 582 20.61 56.71 16.32
CA GLY A 582 21.22 55.62 15.54
C GLY A 582 20.21 54.73 14.81
N TRP A 583 19.26 55.31 14.08
CA TRP A 583 18.17 54.58 13.43
C TRP A 583 18.10 54.86 11.93
N TYR A 584 17.35 54.00 11.22
CA TYR A 584 17.02 54.16 9.80
C TYR A 584 15.50 54.21 9.65
N ARG A 585 14.99 55.29 9.05
CA ARG A 585 13.55 55.56 8.93
C ARG A 585 13.13 55.62 7.49
N ILE A 586 11.95 55.07 7.22
CA ILE A 586 11.30 55.12 5.92
C ILE A 586 9.89 55.65 6.13
N ASP A 587 9.61 56.80 5.55
CA ASP A 587 8.26 57.38 5.50
C ASP A 587 7.61 56.97 4.18
N TYR A 588 6.51 56.24 4.27
CA TYR A 588 5.72 55.79 3.13
C TYR A 588 4.27 56.29 3.23
N SER A 589 4.05 57.37 3.98
CA SER A 589 2.71 57.97 4.16
C SER A 589 2.07 58.39 2.84
N SER A 590 2.87 58.89 1.89
CA SER A 590 2.45 59.29 0.55
C SER A 590 2.54 58.19 -0.50
N ASP A 591 3.04 57.00 -0.16
CA ASP A 591 3.16 55.87 -1.09
C ASP A 591 1.93 54.95 -0.99
N GLU A 592 0.87 55.30 -1.70
CA GLU A 592 -0.38 54.53 -1.70
C GLU A 592 -0.21 53.13 -2.28
N ASP A 593 0.67 52.95 -3.27
CA ASP A 593 0.95 51.66 -3.91
C ASP A 593 1.59 50.67 -2.92
N PHE A 594 2.65 51.10 -2.22
CA PHE A 594 3.29 50.28 -1.19
C PHE A 594 2.30 49.91 -0.07
N ARG A 595 1.51 50.89 0.39
CA ARG A 595 0.51 50.64 1.45
C ARG A 595 -0.57 49.66 1.00
N SER A 596 -1.04 49.75 -0.25
CA SER A 596 -2.02 48.81 -0.78
C SER A 596 -1.45 47.40 -0.87
N LYS A 597 -0.19 47.24 -1.29
CA LYS A 597 0.47 45.93 -1.35
C LYS A 597 0.56 45.28 0.03
N LEU A 598 0.98 46.02 1.06
CA LEU A 598 0.98 45.51 2.44
C LEU A 598 -0.43 45.15 2.93
N GLN A 599 -1.45 45.94 2.55
CA GLN A 599 -2.82 45.68 2.98
C GLN A 599 -3.37 44.37 2.40
N ASN A 600 -2.95 44.01 1.19
CA ASN A 600 -3.37 42.82 0.46
C ASN A 600 -2.70 41.52 0.95
N GLY A 601 -1.71 41.62 1.84
CA GLY A 601 -0.93 40.48 2.33
C GLY A 601 0.55 40.65 2.02
N PHE A 602 1.41 40.28 2.96
CA PHE A 602 2.86 40.43 2.81
C PHE A 602 3.63 39.45 3.67
N SER A 603 4.92 39.29 3.34
CA SER A 603 5.90 38.61 4.18
C SER A 603 7.06 39.53 4.50
N MET A 604 7.52 39.54 5.75
CA MET A 604 8.68 40.29 6.20
C MET A 604 9.71 39.34 6.80
N GLU A 605 10.95 39.46 6.34
CA GLU A 605 12.06 38.55 6.63
C GLU A 605 13.20 39.34 7.28
N MET A 606 13.78 38.81 8.36
CA MET A 606 14.85 39.49 9.10
C MET A 606 15.92 38.51 9.57
N LEU A 607 17.19 38.88 9.41
CA LEU A 607 18.32 38.24 10.09
C LEU A 607 18.84 39.16 11.18
N VAL A 608 18.72 38.71 12.43
CA VAL A 608 19.02 39.53 13.61
C VAL A 608 19.73 38.72 14.68
N VAL A 609 20.64 39.35 15.43
CA VAL A 609 21.21 38.81 16.66
C VAL A 609 21.11 39.85 17.77
N SER A 610 20.63 39.41 18.93
CA SER A 610 20.52 40.22 20.14
C SER A 610 21.77 40.14 20.99
N ASN A 611 22.17 41.25 21.59
CA ASN A 611 23.06 41.24 22.75
C ASN A 611 22.20 41.44 24.01
N PHE A 612 21.72 40.35 24.61
CA PHE A 612 20.85 40.42 25.79
C PHE A 612 21.68 40.60 27.07
N ASP A 613 21.83 41.84 27.52
CA ASP A 613 22.33 42.16 28.87
C ASP A 613 21.14 42.45 29.82
N GLN A 614 20.68 41.40 30.51
CA GLN A 614 19.76 41.36 31.65
C GLN A 614 18.86 42.59 31.92
N GLY A 615 17.92 42.89 31.02
CA GLY A 615 16.96 44.00 31.18
C GLY A 615 15.51 43.62 30.89
N GLN A 616 14.58 43.97 31.78
CA GLN A 616 13.13 43.67 31.65
C GLN A 616 12.37 44.48 30.58
N PHE A 617 13.03 45.03 29.56
CA PHE A 617 12.44 45.99 28.62
C PHE A 617 12.26 45.43 27.20
N TRP A 618 11.20 45.88 26.51
CA TRP A 618 11.04 45.61 25.08
C TRP A 618 12.00 46.43 24.23
N MET A 619 12.65 45.76 23.29
CA MET A 619 13.57 46.30 22.30
C MET A 619 13.00 46.07 20.90
N ARG A 620 13.26 46.97 19.95
CA ARG A 620 12.64 46.91 18.62
C ARG A 620 13.68 46.95 17.51
N PRO A 621 14.11 45.79 16.98
CA PRO A 621 15.03 45.77 15.86
C PRO A 621 14.35 46.26 14.57
N PHE A 622 13.03 46.07 14.44
CA PHE A 622 12.20 46.59 13.37
C PHE A 622 10.80 46.94 13.91
N SER A 623 10.28 48.12 13.58
CA SER A 623 8.87 48.42 13.80
C SER A 623 8.34 49.55 12.93
N THR A 624 7.05 49.49 12.65
CA THR A 624 6.25 50.59 12.14
C THR A 624 5.54 51.31 13.26
N ASN A 625 4.81 52.38 12.93
CA ASN A 625 3.93 53.05 13.88
C ASN A 625 2.68 52.22 14.25
N LYS A 626 2.49 51.05 13.61
CA LYS A 626 1.29 50.21 13.72
C LYS A 626 1.53 48.72 13.81
N TRP A 627 2.75 48.23 13.57
CA TRP A 627 3.13 46.84 13.76
C TRP A 627 4.65 46.69 13.91
N GLY A 628 5.15 45.54 14.35
CA GLY A 628 6.60 45.30 14.36
C GLY A 628 7.06 44.12 15.21
N ILE A 629 8.38 43.93 15.23
CA ILE A 629 9.08 42.92 16.03
C ILE A 629 9.50 43.54 17.35
N MET A 630 9.14 42.90 18.44
CA MET A 630 9.52 43.27 19.79
C MET A 630 10.25 42.12 20.46
N LEU A 631 11.40 42.40 21.05
CA LEU A 631 12.25 41.44 21.72
C LEU A 631 12.36 41.81 23.20
N LYS A 632 12.24 40.84 24.11
CA LYS A 632 12.35 41.11 25.56
C LYS A 632 13.12 40.00 26.27
N ASP A 633 13.97 40.40 27.20
CA ASP A 633 14.58 39.51 28.18
C ASP A 633 13.78 39.56 29.51
N GLY A 634 13.49 38.42 30.10
CA GLY A 634 12.66 38.30 31.30
C GLY A 634 13.17 37.20 32.24
N ASP A 635 12.58 37.07 33.43
CA ASP A 635 12.99 36.16 34.52
C ASP A 635 13.01 34.67 34.10
N ARG A 636 14.01 34.26 33.30
CA ARG A 636 14.30 32.94 32.70
C ARG A 636 13.78 32.66 31.28
N LYS A 637 13.29 33.64 30.50
CA LYS A 637 12.82 33.43 29.10
C LYS A 637 13.08 34.64 28.20
N ARG A 638 13.62 34.39 26.99
CA ARG A 638 13.74 35.37 25.88
C ARG A 638 12.49 35.32 25.02
N TRP A 639 11.85 36.47 24.77
CA TRP A 639 10.57 36.55 24.07
C TRP A 639 10.74 37.29 22.75
N VAL A 640 10.02 36.82 21.73
CA VAL A 640 9.69 37.62 20.55
C VAL A 640 8.19 37.81 20.54
N ALA A 641 7.78 39.04 20.33
CA ALA A 641 6.40 39.38 20.17
C ALA A 641 6.26 40.15 18.87
N PHE A 642 5.21 39.82 18.15
CA PHE A 642 4.70 40.64 17.08
C PHE A 642 3.45 41.33 17.61
N ALA A 643 3.36 42.62 17.35
CA ALA A 643 2.18 43.40 17.70
C ALA A 643 1.64 44.09 16.46
N ASN A 644 0.31 44.19 16.36
CA ASN A 644 -0.40 45.10 15.48
C ASN A 644 -1.43 45.87 16.31
N SER A 645 -1.55 47.18 16.11
CA SER A 645 -2.51 48.04 16.81
C SER A 645 -3.47 48.69 15.84
N ALA A 646 -4.77 48.47 16.02
CA ALA A 646 -5.82 49.19 15.29
C ALA A 646 -5.87 50.68 15.70
N ASP A 647 -5.64 50.97 16.99
CA ASP A 647 -5.76 52.31 17.54
C ASP A 647 -4.49 53.17 17.35
N ASN A 648 -4.70 54.48 17.32
CA ASN A 648 -3.70 55.52 17.00
C ASN A 648 -2.70 55.80 18.12
N ASP A 649 -2.84 55.13 19.26
CA ASP A 649 -2.06 55.38 20.46
C ASP A 649 -1.19 54.17 20.78
N TRP A 650 -0.02 54.11 20.15
CA TRP A 650 1.01 53.13 20.43
C TRP A 650 1.73 53.50 21.74
N SER A 651 0.98 53.53 22.84
CA SER A 651 1.46 53.67 24.21
C SER A 651 1.21 52.41 25.04
N ALA A 652 1.13 51.24 24.39
CA ALA A 652 1.05 49.92 25.02
C ALA A 652 2.38 49.55 25.71
N TYR A 653 2.68 50.28 26.78
CA TYR A 653 3.70 49.95 27.77
C TYR A 653 3.07 49.57 29.11
N GLY A 654 1.79 49.23 29.11
CA GLY A 654 1.14 48.68 30.30
C GLY A 654 -0.33 49.00 30.36
N ASN A 655 -1.16 48.09 29.86
CA ASN A 655 -2.15 47.51 30.75
C ASN A 655 -2.61 46.18 30.14
N SER A 656 -2.56 45.16 30.98
CA SER A 656 -3.16 43.87 30.74
C SER A 656 -4.59 43.99 30.21
N GLN A 657 -4.90 43.18 29.19
CA GLN A 657 -6.21 42.63 28.84
C GLN A 657 -7.14 43.34 27.86
N ASN A 658 -6.98 44.59 27.40
CA ASN A 658 -8.18 45.21 26.80
C ASN A 658 -8.04 46.30 25.71
N ASN A 659 -7.04 46.32 24.79
CA ASN A 659 -7.19 47.02 23.47
C ASN A 659 -5.99 46.95 22.48
N GLY A 660 -5.03 46.04 22.64
CA GLY A 660 -3.96 45.84 21.65
C GLY A 660 -3.63 44.35 21.52
N TYR A 661 -3.58 43.83 20.29
CA TYR A 661 -3.28 42.43 20.02
C TYR A 661 -1.77 42.18 20.19
N GLU A 662 -1.34 42.02 21.44
CA GLU A 662 0.00 41.54 21.78
C GLU A 662 -0.01 40.03 21.87
N VAL A 663 0.83 39.36 21.09
CA VAL A 663 1.03 37.91 21.22
C VAL A 663 2.43 37.61 21.65
N TYR A 664 2.51 36.92 22.78
CA TYR A 664 3.71 36.50 23.46
C TYR A 664 4.15 35.16 22.88
N VAL A 665 5.22 35.15 22.11
CA VAL A 665 5.82 33.89 21.66
C VAL A 665 6.84 33.42 22.69
N LYS A 666 6.74 32.14 23.04
CA LYS A 666 7.36 31.57 24.24
C LYS A 666 8.34 30.45 23.88
N ASP A 667 9.44 30.76 23.19
CA ASP A 667 10.68 29.98 23.27
C ASP A 667 11.91 30.74 22.75
N GLN A 668 13.12 30.30 23.10
CA GLN A 668 14.38 31.08 23.07
C GLN A 668 14.87 31.44 21.65
N ILE A 669 14.73 32.70 21.26
CA ILE A 669 14.88 33.13 19.85
C ILE A 669 16.29 33.53 19.46
N THR A 670 17.22 33.60 20.39
CA THR A 670 18.62 33.79 20.04
C THR A 670 19.41 32.84 20.90
N LYS A 671 20.20 31.94 20.29
CA LYS A 671 21.40 31.50 21.01
C LYS A 671 22.26 32.74 21.14
N ASP A 672 22.84 32.97 22.30
CA ASP A 672 23.82 34.05 22.43
C ASP A 672 24.83 33.92 21.29
N GLU A 673 25.15 35.05 20.65
CA GLU A 673 26.18 35.12 19.61
C GLU A 673 25.84 34.39 18.29
N SER A 674 24.55 34.15 17.98
CA SER A 674 24.12 33.65 16.66
C SER A 674 22.96 34.43 16.05
N PHE A 675 23.00 34.63 14.73
CA PHE A 675 21.90 35.17 13.94
C PHE A 675 20.72 34.21 13.87
N SER A 676 19.53 34.76 14.07
CA SER A 676 18.25 34.08 13.92
C SER A 676 17.50 34.61 12.71
N HIS A 677 16.78 33.71 12.05
CA HIS A 677 15.93 34.02 10.91
C HIS A 677 14.48 34.21 11.40
N LEU A 678 13.99 35.44 11.34
CA LEU A 678 12.62 35.79 11.72
C LEU A 678 11.80 36.03 10.46
N VAL A 679 10.64 35.38 10.34
CA VAL A 679 9.66 35.69 9.30
C VAL A 679 8.31 36.04 9.92
N TYR A 680 7.71 37.09 9.40
CA TYR A 680 6.35 37.52 9.69
C TYR A 680 5.51 37.46 8.42
N ILE A 681 4.32 36.91 8.51
CA ILE A 681 3.39 36.79 7.41
C ILE A 681 2.06 37.42 7.82
N TRP A 682 1.51 38.27 6.97
CA TRP A 682 0.12 38.74 7.02
C TRP A 682 -0.63 38.20 5.80
N ASN A 683 -1.67 37.40 6.04
CA ASN A 683 -2.58 36.90 5.02
C ASN A 683 -3.91 37.66 5.11
N ALA A 684 -4.13 38.58 4.15
CA ALA A 684 -5.33 39.41 4.14
C ALA A 684 -6.61 38.64 3.80
N GLU A 685 -6.51 37.58 3.00
CA GLU A 685 -7.64 36.73 2.61
C GLU A 685 -8.16 35.92 3.81
N ALA A 686 -7.24 35.23 4.51
CA ALA A 686 -7.56 34.48 5.71
C ALA A 686 -7.83 35.38 6.93
N LYS A 687 -7.41 36.65 6.87
CA LYS A 687 -7.37 37.58 8.01
C LYS A 687 -6.54 37.05 9.17
N GLU A 688 -5.40 36.44 8.83
CA GLU A 688 -4.51 35.77 9.77
C GLU A 688 -3.08 36.27 9.62
N TRP A 689 -2.32 36.18 10.70
CA TRP A 689 -0.87 36.37 10.65
C TRP A 689 -0.14 35.19 11.26
N GLY A 690 1.08 34.97 10.80
CA GLY A 690 1.97 33.91 11.25
C GLY A 690 3.38 34.42 11.51
N THR A 691 4.05 33.81 12.47
CA THR A 691 5.44 34.11 12.83
C THR A 691 6.28 32.87 12.79
N TYR A 692 7.52 33.01 12.35
CA TYR A 692 8.46 31.91 12.21
C TYR A 692 9.82 32.31 12.74
N VAL A 693 10.49 31.33 13.36
CA VAL A 693 11.87 31.45 13.84
C VAL A 693 12.65 30.26 13.34
N ASP A 694 13.74 30.53 12.64
CA ASP A 694 14.65 29.52 12.12
C ASP A 694 13.92 28.44 11.30
N GLY A 695 13.01 28.90 10.44
CA GLY A 695 12.17 28.04 9.59
C GLY A 695 10.97 27.40 10.28
N ASN A 696 10.87 27.47 11.62
CA ASN A 696 9.81 26.85 12.39
C ASN A 696 8.69 27.86 12.68
N PHE A 697 7.43 27.45 12.50
CA PHE A 697 6.29 28.25 12.94
C PHE A 697 6.32 28.44 14.45
N ASN A 698 5.99 29.65 14.87
CA ASN A 698 6.17 30.10 16.24
C ASN A 698 4.94 30.83 16.78
N GLY A 699 3.80 30.77 16.07
CA GLY A 699 2.52 31.30 16.52
C GLY A 699 1.84 32.21 15.50
N GLY A 700 0.51 32.32 15.61
CA GLY A 700 -0.34 33.10 14.71
C GLY A 700 -1.77 33.25 15.26
N HIS A 701 -2.49 34.27 14.79
CA HIS A 701 -3.86 34.57 15.24
C HIS A 701 -4.71 35.20 14.12
N ILE A 702 -6.04 35.10 14.28
CA ILE A 702 -7.01 35.84 13.47
C ILE A 702 -7.02 37.30 13.93
N LEU A 703 -6.81 38.23 12.99
CA LEU A 703 -6.99 39.67 13.19
C LEU A 703 -8.14 40.14 12.32
N HIS A 704 -9.17 40.75 12.90
CA HIS A 704 -10.30 41.24 12.11
C HIS A 704 -9.93 42.41 11.17
N ASP A 705 -8.93 43.23 11.57
CA ASP A 705 -8.38 44.36 10.81
C ASP A 705 -6.85 44.48 11.01
N PHE A 706 -6.08 44.61 9.93
CA PHE A 706 -4.62 44.85 9.97
C PHE A 706 -4.31 46.28 9.55
N ASN A 707 -3.59 47.02 10.41
CA ASN A 707 -3.14 48.37 10.10
C ASN A 707 -1.68 48.37 9.62
N VAL A 708 -1.47 48.69 8.34
CA VAL A 708 -0.14 48.68 7.71
C VAL A 708 0.79 49.79 8.21
N GLY A 709 0.26 50.86 8.81
CA GLY A 709 1.04 52.03 9.21
C GLY A 709 1.37 52.98 8.06
N THR A 710 2.25 53.94 8.34
CA THR A 710 2.73 54.95 7.38
C THR A 710 4.22 55.20 7.48
N ILE A 711 4.87 54.71 8.54
CA ILE A 711 6.29 54.93 8.80
C ILE A 711 6.88 53.66 9.40
N MET A 712 8.07 53.27 8.95
CA MET A 712 8.85 52.17 9.54
C MET A 712 10.25 52.62 9.95
N ASN A 713 10.74 52.04 11.04
CA ASN A 713 12.08 52.20 11.56
C ASN A 713 12.78 50.85 11.68
N ILE A 714 14.07 50.84 11.36
CA ILE A 714 15.02 49.82 11.80
C ILE A 714 15.80 50.43 12.95
N ASN A 715 15.85 49.69 14.06
CA ASN A 715 16.25 50.16 15.39
C ASN A 715 15.30 51.24 15.99
N GLY A 716 14.31 50.80 16.75
CA GLY A 716 13.39 51.63 17.54
C GLY A 716 12.00 51.79 16.94
N MET A 717 11.09 52.37 17.73
CA MET A 717 9.71 52.70 17.37
C MET A 717 9.58 54.09 16.73
N PRO A 718 8.94 54.24 15.55
CA PRO A 718 8.69 55.55 14.95
C PRO A 718 7.49 56.29 15.59
N TYR A 719 7.60 57.62 15.71
CA TYR A 719 6.48 58.51 16.07
C TYR A 719 6.03 59.35 14.86
N THR A 720 4.74 59.49 14.59
CA THR A 720 4.26 60.23 13.40
C THR A 720 4.45 61.73 13.46
N ASP A 721 4.59 62.31 14.66
CA ASP A 721 4.63 63.75 14.91
C ASP A 721 6.05 64.29 15.17
N ARG A 722 7.06 63.42 15.25
CA ARG A 722 8.43 63.79 15.61
C ARG A 722 9.48 62.83 15.06
N LEU A 723 10.75 63.22 15.11
CA LEU A 723 11.86 62.45 14.53
C LEU A 723 12.55 61.51 15.52
N GLU A 724 12.31 61.66 16.81
CA GLU A 724 12.88 60.77 17.81
C GLU A 724 12.26 59.37 17.71
N THR A 725 12.97 58.36 18.22
CA THR A 725 12.49 56.99 18.31
C THR A 725 12.72 56.46 19.72
N ALA A 726 11.87 55.57 20.22
CA ALA A 726 12.04 54.95 21.54
C ALA A 726 12.31 53.45 21.39
N HIS A 727 12.74 52.78 22.47
CA HIS A 727 12.92 51.32 22.50
C HIS A 727 14.00 50.81 21.55
N GLY A 728 15.13 51.53 21.55
CA GLY A 728 16.32 51.17 20.80
C GLY A 728 16.78 49.74 21.09
N TRP A 729 17.40 49.18 20.07
CA TRP A 729 17.95 47.85 19.98
C TRP A 729 19.44 47.85 20.31
N ASN A 730 19.89 46.83 21.03
CA ASN A 730 21.28 46.46 21.20
C ASN A 730 21.49 45.11 20.52
N GLY A 731 22.20 45.11 19.40
CA GLY A 731 22.42 43.93 18.59
C GLY A 731 22.70 44.28 17.13
N LYS A 732 22.74 43.25 16.29
CA LYS A 732 23.08 43.39 14.86
C LYS A 732 21.90 43.02 13.99
N VAL A 733 21.76 43.74 12.88
CA VAL A 733 20.77 43.47 11.84
C VAL A 733 21.51 43.30 10.53
N ALA A 734 21.41 42.10 9.95
CA ALA A 734 22.06 41.76 8.69
C ALA A 734 21.13 41.90 7.50
N MET A 735 19.83 41.72 7.70
CA MET A 735 18.84 41.73 6.63
C MET A 735 17.49 42.20 7.16
N VAL A 736 16.81 43.03 6.38
CA VAL A 736 15.37 43.33 6.50
C VAL A 736 14.80 43.37 5.10
N ARG A 737 13.87 42.45 4.81
CA ARG A 737 13.18 42.36 3.53
C ARG A 737 11.68 42.33 3.71
N ILE A 738 10.95 42.92 2.77
CA ILE A 738 9.49 42.88 2.70
C ILE A 738 9.08 42.47 1.29
N TYR A 739 8.20 41.50 1.18
CA TYR A 739 7.66 40.95 -0.06
C TYR A 739 6.15 41.20 -0.12
N ASP A 740 5.57 41.46 -1.29
CA ASP A 740 4.12 41.54 -1.51
C ASP A 740 3.45 40.17 -1.73
N GLU A 741 4.17 39.10 -1.39
CA GLU A 741 3.66 37.73 -1.38
C GLU A 741 3.54 37.19 0.05
N VAL A 742 2.54 36.34 0.26
CA VAL A 742 2.30 35.62 1.52
C VAL A 742 3.03 34.29 1.44
N MET A 743 4.18 34.18 2.12
CA MET A 743 5.00 32.96 2.12
C MET A 743 4.26 31.82 2.82
N THR A 744 4.36 30.62 2.27
CA THR A 744 3.94 29.39 2.94
C THR A 744 4.95 28.97 4.01
N GLN A 745 4.54 28.11 4.94
CA GLN A 745 5.47 27.54 5.92
C GLN A 745 6.65 26.82 5.27
N ASP A 746 6.41 26.08 4.19
CA ASP A 746 7.49 25.38 3.48
C ASP A 746 8.41 26.39 2.77
N GLN A 747 7.90 27.48 2.21
CA GLN A 747 8.75 28.56 1.68
C GLN A 747 9.64 29.17 2.77
N VAL A 748 9.10 29.40 3.97
CA VAL A 748 9.89 29.90 5.12
C VAL A 748 10.97 28.91 5.55
N LEU A 749 10.64 27.61 5.58
CA LEU A 749 11.58 26.55 5.92
C LEU A 749 12.72 26.44 4.89
N HIS A 750 12.39 26.45 3.59
CA HIS A 750 13.39 26.44 2.51
C HIS A 750 14.25 27.69 2.55
N ARG A 751 13.63 28.85 2.78
CA ARG A 751 14.35 30.11 2.90
C ARG A 751 15.36 30.09 4.04
N PHE A 752 15.01 29.49 5.17
CA PHE A 752 15.95 29.29 6.27
C PHE A 752 17.10 28.35 5.89
N ALA A 753 16.82 27.27 5.14
CA ALA A 753 17.83 26.35 4.64
C ALA A 753 18.82 27.05 3.68
N ASP A 754 18.31 27.84 2.73
CA ASP A 754 19.11 28.61 1.78
C ASP A 754 20.03 29.63 2.47
N LEU A 755 19.57 30.16 3.61
CA LEU A 755 20.32 31.12 4.41
C LEU A 755 21.38 30.50 5.34
N GLN A 756 21.47 29.16 5.47
CA GLN A 756 22.39 28.55 6.43
C GLN A 756 23.85 28.94 6.19
N ASP A 757 24.29 28.96 4.92
CA ASP A 757 25.65 29.36 4.57
C ASP A 757 25.91 30.85 4.88
N GLU A 758 24.91 31.71 4.67
CA GLU A 758 25.00 33.13 5.01
C GLU A 758 25.04 33.34 6.53
N ILE A 759 24.15 32.66 7.26
CA ILE A 759 24.10 32.66 8.73
C ILE A 759 25.43 32.17 9.31
N GLN A 760 26.02 31.13 8.75
CA GLN A 760 27.30 30.59 9.20
C GLN A 760 28.45 31.61 9.01
N LYS A 761 28.50 32.31 7.87
CA LYS A 761 29.48 33.39 7.62
C LYS A 761 29.30 34.56 8.59
N LEU A 762 28.05 34.97 8.79
CA LEU A 762 27.67 36.02 9.74
C LEU A 762 28.13 35.67 11.16
N ASN A 763 27.84 34.46 11.63
CA ASN A 763 28.22 33.98 12.96
C ASN A 763 29.74 33.90 13.15
N THR A 764 30.49 33.46 12.13
CA THR A 764 31.96 33.35 12.19
C THR A 764 32.65 34.72 12.33
N THR A 765 32.04 35.79 11.81
CA THR A 765 32.63 37.14 11.82
C THR A 765 32.33 37.92 13.09
N ILE A 766 31.27 37.56 13.81
CA ILE A 766 30.81 38.27 15.01
C ILE A 766 31.26 37.61 16.32
N GLN A 767 31.74 36.37 16.26
CA GLN A 767 32.51 35.67 17.30
C GLN A 767 33.96 36.16 17.28
#